data_AF-A0A1R2ASU6-F1
#
_entry.id   AF-A0A1R2ASU6-F1
#
_cell.length_a   1.000
_cell.length_b   1.000
_cell.length_c   1.000
_cell.angle_alpha   90.00
_cell.angle_beta   90.00
_cell.angle_gamma   90.00
#
_symmetry.space_group_name_H-M   'P 1'
#
loop_
_entity.id
_entity.type
_entity.pdbx_description
1 polymer ?
#
loop_
_entity_poly.entity_id
_entity_poly.type
_entity_poly.pdbx_seq_one_letter_code
_entity_poly.pdbx_strand_id
1 'polypeptide(L)'
;MSFVFGNYESEVTTILSKLSELLNTPIATVDQLRSGILISKLIALYLKREKLDGILQGKTKEIWQCNWEIILLHTQNLLPDEWKSIRAYEIISDSGLLFTITKLYLSRVSRREKSISRLSSRPSQSHQGPRRYLSKSRSSVSIVLEDKPVPGAVSEEVKSQIHSWLVESQVIPPNLYLHEFMYRIRTGISLSDLINRLEGKSEVVHGVHKNPRNTSYCIANINKTLEYLRKISKVNSKYLWSSAEIHAGSEEHVYGLLQDIRQYYMHRYPNYMTRARSSSTGRLRRNKSVEVIFTPIKVTSAMKRSVIQWVNSLGLERFVVFHGESKRDYIFNGVLLCEVVGEVFQNKVKYIFKPTTDAQCAENTNSALKIINSKITSRGKFPERIQEPNEEIIWAILWELMNNNRTYTDSYDTVGMKGLEESLIAWIDSMKLLPPRVTTILELVPGFRNGVLLAQIVMNVIPDKKLEIVPVPQTEHAATLNIRKTMTLLRNEPRMSQKFTWKEREIHLGDLNIIFGLLEDLHKLADGIPAKSKSEIKPYLGSGFLSNTLKSPGIAEIPSERNFGKVRDLEEWIEGMGIRHSGLAGEHLKEFKSGEKLCEILEVLERNEFDGLHRNPKTTAAALANIRKALEHLYKKPAFPSKYMYLDDQILVGNGKVIRSLLAQIKKIYKNRLAW
;
A
#
# COMPACT_ATOMS: atom_id res chain seq x y z
N MET A 1 23.08 -6.84 -24.92
CA MET A 1 22.71 -5.78 -23.95
C MET A 1 23.12 -4.36 -24.39
N SER A 2 24.00 -4.17 -25.38
CA SER A 2 24.42 -2.82 -25.85
C SER A 2 23.33 -2.01 -26.58
N PHE A 3 22.40 -2.67 -27.29
CA PHE A 3 21.35 -1.97 -28.07
C PHE A 3 20.29 -1.24 -27.23
N VAL A 4 20.09 -1.61 -25.96
CA VAL A 4 19.05 -1.01 -25.09
C VAL A 4 19.56 0.27 -24.40
N PHE A 5 20.86 0.35 -24.13
CA PHE A 5 21.47 1.56 -23.54
C PHE A 5 21.63 2.70 -24.55
N GLY A 6 21.86 2.39 -25.83
CA GLY A 6 22.05 3.42 -26.88
C GLY A 6 20.83 4.34 -27.08
N ASN A 7 19.60 3.80 -27.00
CA ASN A 7 18.40 4.62 -27.17
C ASN A 7 18.19 5.59 -25.99
N TYR A 8 18.50 5.16 -24.77
CA TYR A 8 18.36 6.02 -23.59
C TYR A 8 19.37 7.18 -23.63
N GLU A 9 20.63 6.90 -23.97
CA GLU A 9 21.68 7.92 -24.06
C GLU A 9 21.40 8.97 -25.15
N SER A 10 20.86 8.54 -26.30
CA SER A 10 20.42 9.45 -27.36
C SER A 10 19.28 10.38 -26.92
N GLU A 11 18.35 9.85 -26.11
CA GLU A 11 17.19 10.59 -25.63
C GLU A 11 17.58 11.60 -24.55
N VAL A 12 18.49 11.20 -23.65
CA VAL A 12 19.10 12.09 -22.65
C VAL A 12 19.81 13.25 -23.35
N THR A 13 20.67 12.96 -24.33
CA THR A 13 21.39 13.98 -25.10
C THR A 13 20.43 14.95 -25.79
N THR A 14 19.33 14.43 -26.35
CA THR A 14 18.30 15.26 -27.02
C THR A 14 17.60 16.21 -26.05
N ILE A 15 17.27 15.75 -24.83
CA ILE A 15 16.63 16.60 -23.81
C ILE A 15 17.59 17.69 -23.33
N LEU A 16 18.85 17.31 -23.04
CA LEU A 16 19.87 18.23 -22.57
C LEU A 16 20.16 19.31 -23.62
N SER A 17 20.26 18.93 -24.90
CA SER A 17 20.45 19.89 -26.00
C SER A 17 19.29 20.90 -26.09
N LYS A 18 18.04 20.44 -26.01
CA LYS A 18 16.87 21.33 -26.07
C LYS A 18 16.76 22.26 -24.87
N LEU A 19 17.10 21.76 -23.68
CA LEU A 19 17.16 22.59 -22.48
C LEU A 19 18.28 23.63 -22.58
N SER A 20 19.43 23.23 -23.11
CA SER A 20 20.58 24.13 -23.30
C SER A 20 20.24 25.26 -24.25
N GLU A 21 19.55 24.97 -25.36
CA GLU A 21 19.07 25.95 -26.33
C GLU A 21 18.06 26.91 -25.70
N LEU A 22 17.03 26.37 -25.03
CA LEU A 22 15.93 27.15 -24.48
C LEU A 22 16.34 28.03 -23.29
N LEU A 23 17.28 27.56 -22.46
CA LEU A 23 17.80 28.31 -21.31
C LEU A 23 19.07 29.11 -21.61
N ASN A 24 19.57 29.05 -22.85
CA ASN A 24 20.86 29.61 -23.26
C ASN A 24 21.98 29.33 -22.24
N THR A 25 22.04 28.09 -21.73
CA THR A 25 22.98 27.68 -20.67
C THR A 25 23.55 26.30 -21.03
N PRO A 26 24.88 26.11 -21.15
CA PRO A 26 25.45 24.82 -21.45
C PRO A 26 25.20 23.81 -20.33
N ILE A 27 24.69 22.63 -20.68
CA ILE A 27 24.39 21.55 -19.73
C ILE A 27 25.32 20.37 -20.01
N ALA A 28 26.27 20.13 -19.10
CA ALA A 28 27.31 19.13 -19.25
C ALA A 28 26.95 17.79 -18.59
N THR A 29 26.08 17.78 -17.57
CA THR A 29 25.81 16.57 -16.78
C THR A 29 24.35 16.42 -16.37
N VAL A 30 23.90 15.18 -16.19
CA VAL A 30 22.57 14.84 -15.66
C VAL A 30 22.37 15.36 -14.23
N ASP A 31 23.45 15.51 -13.45
CA ASP A 31 23.38 16.06 -12.10
C ASP A 31 22.92 17.52 -12.07
N GLN A 32 23.15 18.28 -13.15
CA GLN A 32 22.60 19.63 -13.27
C GLN A 32 21.06 19.60 -13.38
N LEU A 33 20.46 18.54 -13.93
CA LEU A 33 19.00 18.33 -13.86
C LEU A 33 18.57 17.89 -12.47
N ARG A 34 19.29 16.94 -11.85
CA ARG A 34 18.99 16.47 -10.49
C ARG A 34 19.01 17.59 -9.46
N SER A 35 19.86 18.60 -9.65
CA SER A 35 19.92 19.77 -8.77
C SER A 35 18.63 20.60 -8.71
N GLY A 36 17.74 20.45 -9.69
CA GLY A 36 16.52 21.24 -9.82
C GLY A 36 16.76 22.66 -10.35
N ILE A 37 18.00 23.17 -10.41
CA ILE A 37 18.30 24.56 -10.79
C ILE A 37 17.90 24.88 -12.24
N LEU A 38 18.17 23.96 -13.17
CA LEU A 38 17.79 24.17 -14.58
C LEU A 38 16.28 24.09 -14.78
N ILE A 39 15.64 23.17 -14.07
CA ILE A 39 14.18 22.99 -14.13
C ILE A 39 13.47 24.19 -13.50
N SER A 40 14.00 24.74 -12.40
CA SER A 40 13.41 25.93 -11.79
C SER A 40 13.49 27.16 -12.70
N LYS A 41 14.59 27.34 -13.45
CA LYS A 41 14.70 28.38 -14.50
C LYS A 41 13.67 28.17 -15.61
N LEU A 42 13.51 26.94 -16.08
CA LEU A 42 12.52 26.58 -17.10
C LEU A 42 11.09 26.93 -16.63
N ILE A 43 10.75 26.61 -15.38
CA ILE A 43 9.44 26.92 -14.80
C ILE A 43 9.27 28.43 -14.56
N ALA A 44 10.31 29.14 -14.13
CA ALA A 44 10.28 30.59 -14.00
C ALA A 44 9.96 31.26 -15.35
N LEU A 45 10.62 30.82 -16.43
CA LEU A 45 10.34 31.27 -17.80
C LEU A 45 8.88 30.99 -18.18
N TYR A 46 8.39 29.78 -17.92
CA TYR A 46 6.99 29.43 -18.16
C TYR A 46 6.04 30.37 -17.41
N LEU A 47 6.30 30.66 -16.14
CA LEU A 47 5.47 31.52 -15.30
C LEU A 47 5.66 33.02 -15.56
N LYS A 48 6.54 33.42 -16.48
CA LYS A 48 6.96 34.82 -16.72
C LYS A 48 7.52 35.48 -15.45
N ARG A 49 8.34 34.75 -14.70
CA ARG A 49 9.08 35.25 -13.54
C ARG A 49 10.57 35.25 -13.83
N GLU A 50 11.32 36.15 -13.19
CA GLU A 50 12.78 36.19 -13.30
C GLU A 50 13.42 34.92 -12.70
N LYS A 51 12.92 34.48 -11.54
CA LYS A 51 13.35 33.25 -10.85
C LYS A 51 12.20 32.63 -10.04
N LEU A 52 12.38 31.38 -9.63
CA LEU A 52 11.57 30.76 -8.58
C LEU A 52 12.20 31.05 -7.21
N ASP A 53 11.39 31.52 -6.27
CA ASP A 53 11.84 31.87 -4.92
C ASP A 53 12.24 30.64 -4.12
N GLY A 54 13.29 30.77 -3.30
CA GLY A 54 13.76 29.70 -2.41
C GLY A 54 14.67 28.64 -3.04
N ILE A 55 14.96 28.71 -4.35
CA ILE A 55 15.91 27.79 -4.99
C ILE A 55 17.32 28.03 -4.44
N LEU A 56 17.91 26.98 -3.89
CA LEU A 56 19.22 26.96 -3.27
C LEU A 56 20.31 26.52 -4.26
N GLN A 57 21.50 27.12 -4.13
CA GLN A 57 22.70 26.70 -4.85
C GLN A 57 23.43 25.62 -4.03
N GLY A 58 23.79 24.49 -4.64
CA GLY A 58 24.57 23.45 -3.98
C GLY A 58 24.61 22.11 -4.70
N LYS A 59 25.52 21.24 -4.26
CA LYS A 59 25.77 19.91 -4.85
C LYS A 59 25.35 18.76 -3.93
N THR A 60 24.76 19.04 -2.77
CA THR A 60 24.32 17.99 -1.84
C THR A 60 22.91 17.51 -2.21
N LYS A 61 22.62 16.24 -1.92
CA LYS A 61 21.30 15.64 -2.24
C LYS A 61 20.17 16.31 -1.48
N GLU A 62 20.44 16.80 -0.27
CA GLU A 62 19.48 17.52 0.58
C GLU A 62 19.07 18.83 -0.09
N ILE A 63 20.03 19.58 -0.65
CA ILE A 63 19.76 20.81 -1.40
C ILE A 63 18.95 20.51 -2.66
N TRP A 64 19.29 19.43 -3.36
CA TRP A 64 18.55 19.01 -4.55
C TRP A 64 17.10 18.65 -4.20
N GLN A 65 16.89 17.96 -3.07
CA GLN A 65 15.57 17.60 -2.59
C GLN A 65 14.73 18.84 -2.28
N CYS A 66 15.28 19.80 -1.53
CA CYS A 66 14.61 21.07 -1.25
C CYS A 66 14.23 21.81 -2.55
N ASN A 67 15.13 21.88 -3.53
CA ASN A 67 14.84 22.51 -4.82
C ASN A 67 13.68 21.82 -5.55
N TRP A 68 13.64 20.48 -5.56
CA TRP A 68 12.55 19.73 -6.19
C TRP A 68 11.23 19.86 -5.44
N GLU A 69 11.23 19.96 -4.11
CA GLU A 69 10.02 20.25 -3.33
C GLU A 69 9.40 21.60 -3.73
N ILE A 70 10.24 22.63 -3.92
CA ILE A 70 9.81 23.96 -4.39
C ILE A 70 9.28 23.89 -5.82
N ILE A 71 9.96 23.19 -6.73
CA ILE A 71 9.51 23.01 -8.11
C ILE A 71 8.16 22.29 -8.16
N LEU A 72 7.98 21.21 -7.41
CA LEU A 72 6.73 20.46 -7.36
C LEU A 72 5.59 21.31 -6.83
N LEU A 73 5.85 22.12 -5.80
CA LEU A 73 4.87 23.07 -5.26
C LEU A 73 4.40 24.08 -6.33
N HIS A 74 5.32 24.67 -7.09
CA HIS A 74 4.98 25.65 -8.14
C HIS A 74 4.37 25.04 -9.41
N THR A 75 4.54 23.74 -9.61
CA THR A 75 4.12 23.05 -10.84
C THR A 75 3.00 22.04 -10.62
N GLN A 76 2.39 22.02 -9.44
CA GLN A 76 1.32 21.06 -9.09
C GLN A 76 0.17 21.07 -10.10
N ASN A 77 -0.15 22.23 -10.70
CA ASN A 77 -1.19 22.36 -11.72
C ASN A 77 -0.73 22.00 -13.14
N LEU A 78 0.58 21.80 -13.34
CA LEU A 78 1.16 21.37 -14.61
C LEU A 78 1.32 19.85 -14.69
N LEU A 79 1.37 19.18 -13.54
CA LEU A 79 1.50 17.73 -13.41
C LEU A 79 0.15 17.02 -13.59
N PRO A 80 0.12 15.84 -14.23
CA PRO A 80 -1.03 14.93 -14.17
C PRO A 80 -1.39 14.57 -12.72
N ASP A 81 -2.66 14.27 -12.44
CA ASP A 81 -3.13 13.95 -11.08
C ASP A 81 -2.38 12.77 -10.45
N GLU A 82 -2.07 11.76 -11.26
CA GLU A 82 -1.30 10.58 -10.87
C GLU A 82 0.10 10.92 -10.34
N TRP A 83 0.65 12.06 -10.78
CA TRP A 83 2.01 12.50 -10.48
C TRP A 83 2.06 13.53 -9.35
N LYS A 84 0.92 13.97 -8.84
CA LYS A 84 0.83 14.89 -7.70
C LYS A 84 1.35 14.29 -6.39
N SER A 85 1.47 12.97 -6.32
CA SER A 85 2.01 12.22 -5.17
C SER A 85 3.51 11.95 -5.24
N ILE A 86 4.18 12.30 -6.36
CA ILE A 86 5.62 12.07 -6.54
C ILE A 86 6.39 12.96 -5.56
N ARG A 87 7.34 12.34 -4.84
CA ARG A 87 8.20 13.02 -3.88
C ARG A 87 9.54 13.41 -4.51
N ALA A 88 10.14 14.50 -4.03
CA ALA A 88 11.38 15.03 -4.57
C ALA A 88 12.54 14.01 -4.59
N TYR A 89 12.69 13.18 -3.55
CA TYR A 89 13.76 12.16 -3.51
C TYR A 89 13.56 11.08 -4.59
N GLU A 90 12.33 10.79 -5.02
CA GLU A 90 12.03 9.81 -6.06
C GLU A 90 12.52 10.33 -7.42
N ILE A 91 12.32 11.62 -7.69
CA ILE A 91 12.80 12.29 -8.90
C ILE A 91 14.34 12.29 -8.94
N ILE A 92 14.99 12.55 -7.80
CA ILE A 92 16.46 12.61 -7.74
C ILE A 92 17.08 11.22 -7.90
N SER A 93 16.44 10.20 -7.33
CA SER A 93 16.96 8.82 -7.29
C SER A 93 16.64 8.03 -8.56
N ASP A 94 15.52 8.33 -9.22
CA ASP A 94 15.09 7.67 -10.45
C ASP A 94 15.33 8.58 -11.67
N SER A 95 16.34 8.23 -12.46
CA SER A 95 16.70 8.98 -13.67
C SER A 95 15.60 8.92 -14.73
N GLY A 96 14.85 7.82 -14.83
CA GLY A 96 13.72 7.70 -15.75
C GLY A 96 12.61 8.68 -15.39
N LEU A 97 12.29 8.80 -14.10
CA LEU A 97 11.30 9.75 -13.60
C LEU A 97 11.74 11.20 -13.81
N LEU A 98 13.01 11.52 -13.50
CA LEU A 98 13.63 12.83 -13.77
C LEU A 98 13.45 13.27 -15.21
N PHE A 99 13.81 12.43 -16.18
CA PHE A 99 13.68 12.78 -17.60
C PHE A 99 12.23 12.88 -18.04
N THR A 100 11.34 12.04 -17.50
CA THR A 100 9.92 12.08 -17.84
C THR A 100 9.28 13.39 -17.40
N ILE A 101 9.53 13.83 -16.16
CA ILE A 101 9.06 15.12 -15.64
C ILE A 101 9.68 16.29 -16.41
N THR A 102 10.98 16.20 -16.71
CA THR A 102 11.70 17.21 -17.49
C THR A 102 11.10 17.40 -18.89
N LYS A 103 10.82 16.29 -19.61
CA LYS A 103 10.14 16.32 -20.91
C LYS A 103 8.76 16.96 -20.82
N LEU A 104 8.00 16.61 -19.78
CA LEU A 104 6.67 17.18 -19.56
C LEU A 104 6.76 18.70 -19.45
N TYR A 105 7.62 19.23 -18.58
CA TYR A 105 7.78 20.68 -18.44
C TYR A 105 8.26 21.34 -19.72
N LEU A 106 9.27 20.78 -20.38
CA LEU A 106 9.79 21.29 -21.65
C LEU A 106 8.66 21.39 -22.70
N SER A 107 7.83 20.35 -22.81
CA SER A 107 6.70 20.35 -23.75
C SER A 107 5.66 21.45 -23.46
N ARG A 108 5.41 21.76 -22.18
CA ARG A 108 4.48 22.82 -21.76
C ARG A 108 5.05 24.19 -22.07
N VAL A 109 6.36 24.40 -21.84
CA VAL A 109 7.04 25.66 -22.16
C VAL A 109 7.04 25.92 -23.67
N SER A 110 7.47 24.94 -24.47
CA SER A 110 7.51 25.10 -25.93
C SER A 110 6.13 25.32 -26.56
N ARG A 111 5.06 24.72 -26.02
CA ARG A 111 3.68 24.98 -26.48
C ARG A 111 3.26 26.42 -26.19
N ARG A 112 3.61 26.96 -25.03
CA ARG A 112 3.29 28.33 -24.64
C ARG A 112 4.02 29.34 -25.52
N GLU A 113 5.30 29.14 -25.80
CA GLU A 113 6.06 30.01 -26.72
C GLU A 113 5.45 30.04 -28.12
N LYS A 114 5.09 28.87 -28.68
CA LYS A 114 4.41 28.77 -29.98
C LYS A 114 3.05 29.46 -30.01
N SER A 115 2.33 29.50 -28.88
CA SER A 115 1.06 30.23 -28.79
C SER A 115 1.26 31.75 -28.77
N ILE A 116 2.34 32.23 -28.14
CA ILE A 116 2.67 33.66 -28.06
C ILE A 116 3.16 34.16 -29.43
N SER A 117 4.03 33.42 -30.12
CA SER A 117 4.54 33.82 -31.43
C SER A 117 3.45 33.94 -32.50
N ARG A 118 2.41 33.09 -32.43
CA ARG A 118 1.23 33.16 -33.31
C ARG A 118 0.31 34.36 -33.02
N LEU A 119 0.27 34.83 -31.77
CA LEU A 119 -0.50 36.01 -31.40
C LEU A 119 0.20 37.30 -31.83
N SER A 120 1.54 37.34 -31.80
CA SER A 120 2.33 38.48 -32.28
C SER A 120 2.40 38.59 -33.81
N SER A 121 2.12 37.51 -34.55
CA SER A 121 2.22 37.49 -36.02
C SER A 121 0.89 37.70 -36.75
N ARG A 122 -0.19 38.10 -36.06
CA ARG A 122 -1.49 38.34 -36.70
C ARG A 122 -1.53 39.78 -37.25
N PRO A 123 -1.51 39.99 -38.59
CA PRO A 123 -1.55 41.32 -39.16
C PRO A 123 -2.87 42.00 -38.79
N SER A 124 -2.76 43.22 -38.28
CA SER A 124 -3.86 44.08 -37.83
C SER A 124 -4.81 44.38 -39.00
N GLN A 125 -5.84 43.56 -39.21
CA GLN A 125 -6.93 43.92 -40.10
C GLN A 125 -7.82 44.95 -39.39
N SER A 126 -7.73 46.18 -39.88
CA SER A 126 -8.56 47.32 -39.51
C SER A 126 -10.01 47.10 -39.94
N HIS A 127 -10.89 46.77 -39.00
CA HIS A 127 -12.32 46.97 -39.19
C HIS A 127 -12.83 48.05 -38.26
N GLN A 128 -13.10 49.21 -38.87
CA GLN A 128 -13.97 50.25 -38.34
C GLN A 128 -15.42 49.75 -38.38
N GLY A 129 -16.12 49.82 -37.25
CA GLY A 129 -17.55 49.57 -37.15
C GLY A 129 -18.09 50.05 -35.79
N PRO A 130 -19.27 50.71 -35.72
CA PRO A 130 -19.51 51.75 -34.73
C PRO A 130 -20.08 51.24 -33.40
N ARG A 131 -19.64 51.92 -32.34
CA ARG A 131 -20.08 51.81 -30.94
C ARG A 131 -21.60 51.99 -30.81
N ARG A 132 -22.24 51.11 -30.03
CA ARG A 132 -23.41 51.47 -29.21
C ARG A 132 -23.19 51.03 -27.78
N TYR A 133 -23.21 52.03 -26.89
CA TYR A 133 -23.31 51.89 -25.44
C TYR A 133 -24.66 51.28 -25.07
N LEU A 134 -24.71 50.48 -24.01
CA LEU A 134 -25.75 50.53 -22.98
C LEU A 134 -25.26 49.80 -21.72
N SER A 135 -25.11 50.57 -20.64
CA SER A 135 -24.92 50.13 -19.28
C SER A 135 -26.24 49.58 -18.73
N LYS A 136 -26.19 48.41 -18.07
CA LYS A 136 -27.22 47.99 -17.11
C LYS A 136 -26.57 47.18 -16.01
N SER A 137 -26.55 47.79 -14.82
CA SER A 137 -26.37 47.15 -13.53
C SER A 137 -27.39 46.02 -13.37
N ARG A 138 -26.92 44.83 -12.98
CA ARG A 138 -27.81 43.73 -12.59
C ARG A 138 -27.39 43.16 -11.25
N SER A 139 -28.40 43.12 -10.40
CA SER A 139 -28.47 42.65 -9.03
C SER A 139 -27.93 41.22 -8.85
N SER A 140 -27.34 41.00 -7.68
CA SER A 140 -26.93 39.72 -7.14
C SER A 140 -28.13 38.78 -6.97
N VAL A 141 -28.26 37.83 -7.89
CA VAL A 141 -29.08 36.63 -7.72
C VAL A 141 -28.19 35.56 -7.07
N SER A 142 -28.61 35.08 -5.90
CA SER A 142 -28.06 33.91 -5.24
C SER A 142 -28.21 32.68 -6.15
N ILE A 143 -27.08 32.20 -6.67
CA ILE A 143 -27.00 30.95 -7.43
C ILE A 143 -27.11 29.82 -6.41
N VAL A 144 -28.28 29.18 -6.35
CA VAL A 144 -28.41 27.82 -5.81
C VAL A 144 -27.66 26.91 -6.77
N LEU A 145 -26.52 26.39 -6.34
CA LEU A 145 -25.76 25.37 -7.04
C LEU A 145 -26.53 24.05 -6.92
N GLU A 146 -27.37 23.75 -7.91
CA GLU A 146 -27.70 22.36 -8.21
C GLU A 146 -26.46 21.70 -8.82
N ASP A 147 -25.98 20.64 -8.18
CA ASP A 147 -24.92 19.76 -8.68
C ASP A 147 -25.36 19.10 -9.99
N LYS A 148 -25.14 19.77 -11.11
CA LYS A 148 -25.20 19.13 -12.42
C LYS A 148 -23.96 18.25 -12.58
N PRO A 149 -24.10 16.95 -12.90
CA PRO A 149 -22.96 16.06 -13.10
C PRO A 149 -22.04 16.61 -14.20
N VAL A 150 -20.74 16.56 -13.94
CA VAL A 150 -19.70 17.01 -14.89
C VAL A 150 -19.91 16.30 -16.23
N PRO A 151 -20.06 17.03 -17.35
CA PRO A 151 -20.23 16.42 -18.66
C PRO A 151 -19.04 15.50 -18.97
N GLY A 152 -19.30 14.19 -19.10
CA GLY A 152 -18.28 13.17 -19.40
C GLY A 152 -17.95 12.22 -18.23
N ALA A 153 -18.41 12.49 -17.01
CA ALA A 153 -18.23 11.55 -15.91
C ALA A 153 -19.11 10.30 -16.09
N VAL A 154 -18.49 9.12 -16.16
CA VAL A 154 -19.20 7.84 -16.17
C VAL A 154 -19.74 7.57 -14.76
N SER A 155 -21.04 7.29 -14.64
CA SER A 155 -21.65 7.05 -13.33
C SER A 155 -21.08 5.79 -12.66
N GLU A 156 -21.04 5.80 -11.31
CA GLU A 156 -20.57 4.64 -10.53
C GLU A 156 -21.37 3.37 -10.79
N GLU A 157 -22.67 3.51 -11.12
CA GLU A 157 -23.51 2.39 -11.53
C GLU A 157 -22.99 1.73 -12.81
N VAL A 158 -22.65 2.53 -13.84
CA VAL A 158 -22.09 2.02 -15.10
C VAL A 158 -20.74 1.36 -14.85
N LYS A 159 -19.89 1.94 -14.00
CA LYS A 159 -18.60 1.33 -13.61
C LYS A 159 -18.80 -0.04 -12.95
N SER A 160 -19.76 -0.15 -12.03
CA SER A 160 -20.12 -1.40 -11.35
C SER A 160 -20.63 -2.47 -12.33
N GLN A 161 -21.48 -2.07 -13.28
CA GLN A 161 -21.97 -2.98 -14.34
C GLN A 161 -20.84 -3.46 -15.26
N ILE A 162 -19.91 -2.58 -15.63
CA ILE A 162 -18.74 -2.95 -16.43
C ILE A 162 -17.85 -3.91 -15.65
N HIS A 163 -17.60 -3.66 -14.37
CA HIS A 163 -16.79 -4.54 -13.53
C HIS A 163 -17.41 -5.93 -13.40
N SER A 164 -18.71 -6.00 -13.10
CA SER A 164 -19.47 -7.26 -13.05
C SER A 164 -19.36 -8.02 -14.38
N TRP A 165 -19.55 -7.34 -15.51
CA TRP A 165 -19.42 -7.93 -16.84
C TRP A 165 -18.01 -8.46 -17.14
N LEU A 166 -16.96 -7.75 -16.71
CA LEU A 166 -15.57 -8.17 -16.92
C LEU A 166 -15.21 -9.40 -16.06
N VAL A 167 -15.76 -9.47 -14.84
CA VAL A 167 -15.65 -10.66 -13.96
C VAL A 167 -16.38 -11.85 -14.58
N GLU A 168 -17.62 -11.66 -15.03
CA GLU A 168 -18.42 -12.70 -15.70
C GLU A 168 -17.76 -13.20 -16.99
N SER A 169 -17.09 -12.30 -17.72
CA SER A 169 -16.32 -12.62 -18.92
C SER A 169 -14.94 -13.24 -18.61
N GLN A 170 -14.62 -13.45 -17.33
CA GLN A 170 -13.36 -14.00 -16.82
C GLN A 170 -12.10 -13.24 -17.27
N VAL A 171 -12.25 -11.97 -17.64
CA VAL A 171 -11.13 -11.10 -18.04
C VAL A 171 -10.36 -10.64 -16.82
N ILE A 172 -11.08 -10.44 -15.73
CA ILE A 172 -10.54 -10.10 -14.41
C ILE A 172 -11.09 -11.05 -13.34
N PRO A 173 -10.33 -11.31 -12.26
CA PRO A 173 -10.83 -12.12 -11.16
C PRO A 173 -11.88 -11.34 -10.33
N PRO A 174 -12.81 -12.03 -9.65
CA PRO A 174 -13.92 -11.43 -8.91
C PRO A 174 -13.50 -10.48 -7.77
N ASN A 175 -12.29 -10.64 -7.24
CA ASN A 175 -11.77 -9.84 -6.13
C ASN A 175 -10.78 -8.74 -6.58
N LEU A 176 -10.71 -8.43 -7.88
CA LEU A 176 -9.78 -7.42 -8.38
C LEU A 176 -10.25 -6.01 -8.00
N TYR A 177 -9.43 -5.29 -7.23
CA TYR A 177 -9.70 -3.91 -6.88
C TYR A 177 -9.72 -2.98 -8.11
N LEU A 178 -10.53 -1.93 -8.06
CA LEU A 178 -10.73 -0.96 -9.15
C LEU A 178 -9.42 -0.36 -9.68
N HIS A 179 -8.48 -0.04 -8.79
CA HIS A 179 -7.19 0.54 -9.15
C HIS A 179 -6.27 -0.46 -9.88
N GLU A 180 -6.31 -1.74 -9.51
CA GLU A 180 -5.56 -2.80 -10.20
C GLU A 180 -6.12 -3.05 -11.60
N PHE A 181 -7.45 -2.95 -11.76
CA PHE A 181 -8.10 -3.03 -13.06
C PHE A 181 -7.62 -1.92 -14.00
N MET A 182 -7.65 -0.66 -13.53
CA MET A 182 -7.18 0.49 -14.30
C MET A 182 -5.72 0.32 -14.72
N TYR A 183 -4.85 -0.12 -13.80
CA TYR A 183 -3.44 -0.39 -14.12
C TYR A 183 -3.28 -1.42 -15.25
N ARG A 184 -4.07 -2.49 -15.25
CA ARG A 184 -3.99 -3.53 -16.28
C ARG A 184 -4.46 -3.05 -17.65
N ILE A 185 -5.52 -2.23 -17.71
CA ILE A 185 -5.99 -1.63 -18.96
C ILE A 185 -4.95 -0.66 -19.56
N ARG A 186 -4.26 0.12 -18.72
CA ARG A 186 -3.21 1.08 -19.16
C ARG A 186 -2.04 0.44 -19.93
N THR A 187 -1.82 -0.87 -19.75
CA THR A 187 -0.78 -1.63 -20.48
C THR A 187 -1.23 -2.16 -21.84
N GLY A 188 -2.53 -2.08 -22.15
CA GLY A 188 -3.16 -2.65 -23.33
C GLY A 188 -3.31 -4.17 -23.32
N ILE A 189 -2.73 -4.90 -22.35
CA ILE A 189 -2.80 -6.36 -22.29
C ILE A 189 -4.22 -6.82 -22.03
N SER A 190 -4.84 -6.36 -20.93
CA SER A 190 -6.20 -6.81 -20.56
C SER A 190 -7.26 -6.36 -21.55
N LEU A 191 -7.05 -5.23 -22.23
CA LEU A 191 -7.93 -4.78 -23.31
C LEU A 191 -7.84 -5.72 -24.52
N SER A 192 -6.64 -6.15 -24.91
CA SER A 192 -6.44 -7.14 -25.98
C SER A 192 -7.04 -8.51 -25.62
N ASP A 193 -6.78 -8.97 -24.39
CA ASP A 193 -7.26 -10.26 -23.89
C ASP A 193 -8.80 -10.29 -23.81
N LEU A 194 -9.43 -9.17 -23.42
CA LEU A 194 -10.89 -8.98 -23.46
C LEU A 194 -11.43 -9.22 -24.86
N ILE A 195 -10.89 -8.53 -25.87
CA ILE A 195 -11.35 -8.66 -27.26
C ILE A 195 -11.15 -10.08 -27.79
N ASN A 196 -9.98 -10.68 -27.56
CA ASN A 196 -9.69 -12.05 -27.98
C ASN A 196 -10.67 -13.06 -27.37
N ARG A 197 -11.06 -12.88 -26.10
CA ARG A 197 -12.07 -13.73 -25.46
C ARG A 197 -13.48 -13.51 -26.03
N LEU A 198 -13.87 -12.26 -26.26
CA LEU A 198 -15.20 -11.92 -26.77
C LEU A 198 -15.44 -12.43 -28.20
N GLU A 199 -14.39 -12.55 -29.02
CA GLU A 199 -14.50 -13.13 -30.37
C GLU A 199 -14.52 -14.67 -30.38
N GLY A 200 -14.09 -15.32 -29.28
CA GLY A 200 -14.19 -16.77 -29.10
C GLY A 200 -13.42 -17.65 -30.10
N LYS A 201 -12.58 -17.05 -30.96
CA LYS A 201 -11.73 -17.71 -31.97
C LYS A 201 -10.25 -17.42 -31.69
N SER A 202 -9.35 -17.97 -32.50
CA SER A 202 -7.91 -17.66 -32.48
C SER A 202 -7.65 -16.16 -32.28
N GLU A 203 -6.62 -15.80 -31.50
CA GLU A 203 -6.30 -14.41 -31.12
C GLU A 203 -6.53 -13.43 -32.28
N VAL A 204 -7.52 -12.54 -32.20
CA VAL A 204 -7.79 -11.58 -33.29
C VAL A 204 -6.88 -10.34 -33.18
N VAL A 205 -6.45 -10.01 -31.96
CA VAL A 205 -5.45 -8.98 -31.69
C VAL A 205 -4.10 -9.70 -31.49
N HIS A 206 -3.30 -9.71 -32.56
CA HIS A 206 -2.00 -10.38 -32.58
C HIS A 206 -0.83 -9.50 -32.14
N GLY A 207 0.25 -10.16 -31.68
CA GLY A 207 1.53 -9.50 -31.41
C GLY A 207 1.52 -8.56 -30.21
N VAL A 208 0.62 -8.79 -29.25
CA VAL A 208 0.56 -8.02 -28.00
C VAL A 208 1.80 -8.33 -27.15
N HIS A 209 2.51 -7.29 -26.72
CA HIS A 209 3.61 -7.44 -25.78
C HIS A 209 3.04 -7.82 -24.40
N LYS A 210 3.24 -9.08 -23.98
CA LYS A 210 2.71 -9.60 -22.70
C LYS A 210 3.42 -9.03 -21.47
N ASN A 211 4.59 -8.40 -21.63
CA ASN A 211 5.32 -7.73 -20.56
C ASN A 211 5.93 -6.40 -21.07
N PRO A 212 5.10 -5.37 -21.31
CA PRO A 212 5.54 -4.11 -21.89
C PRO A 212 6.43 -3.38 -20.88
N ARG A 213 7.72 -3.29 -21.19
CA ARG A 213 8.73 -2.68 -20.31
C ARG A 213 8.80 -1.16 -20.37
N ASN A 214 8.13 -0.55 -21.35
CA ASN A 214 8.13 0.89 -21.56
C ASN A 214 6.76 1.36 -22.09
N THR A 215 6.53 2.67 -21.96
CA THR A 215 5.31 3.33 -22.41
C THR A 215 4.99 3.07 -23.89
N SER A 216 6.00 2.99 -24.76
CA SER A 216 5.81 2.72 -26.18
C SER A 216 5.18 1.35 -26.44
N TYR A 217 5.60 0.30 -25.71
CA TYR A 217 4.98 -1.02 -25.81
C TYR A 217 3.55 -1.04 -25.27
N CYS A 218 3.27 -0.30 -24.17
CA CYS A 218 1.90 -0.16 -23.66
C CYS A 218 0.99 0.51 -24.71
N ILE A 219 1.42 1.63 -25.28
CA ILE A 219 0.67 2.34 -26.32
C ILE A 219 0.52 1.49 -27.58
N ALA A 220 1.55 0.73 -27.98
CA ALA A 220 1.47 -0.18 -29.12
C ALA A 220 0.42 -1.28 -28.90
N ASN A 221 0.35 -1.87 -27.70
CA ASN A 221 -0.69 -2.84 -27.35
C ASN A 221 -2.09 -2.24 -27.42
N ILE A 222 -2.28 -1.04 -26.86
CA ILE A 222 -3.56 -0.32 -26.91
C ILE A 222 -3.94 -0.07 -28.37
N ASN A 223 -3.03 0.48 -29.19
CA ASN A 223 -3.28 0.79 -30.59
C ASN A 223 -3.65 -0.45 -31.42
N LYS A 224 -3.02 -1.61 -31.20
CA LYS A 224 -3.40 -2.86 -31.87
C LYS A 224 -4.85 -3.25 -31.56
N THR A 225 -5.26 -3.09 -30.30
CA THR A 225 -6.64 -3.38 -29.90
C THR A 225 -7.62 -2.37 -30.51
N LEU A 226 -7.28 -1.09 -30.47
CA LEU A 226 -8.12 -0.03 -31.07
C LEU A 226 -8.21 -0.17 -32.59
N GLU A 227 -7.14 -0.58 -33.27
CA GLU A 227 -7.14 -0.84 -34.72
C GLU A 227 -8.09 -1.97 -35.10
N TYR A 228 -8.14 -3.03 -34.29
CA TYR A 228 -9.16 -4.08 -34.46
C TYR A 228 -10.56 -3.52 -34.27
N LEU A 229 -10.81 -2.78 -33.18
CA LEU A 229 -12.12 -2.20 -32.88
C LEU A 229 -12.59 -1.19 -33.94
N ARG A 230 -11.67 -0.44 -34.57
CA ARG A 230 -11.99 0.48 -35.69
C ARG A 230 -12.51 -0.24 -36.93
N LYS A 231 -12.20 -1.53 -37.12
CA LYS A 231 -12.77 -2.34 -38.21
C LYS A 231 -14.23 -2.71 -37.97
N ILE A 232 -14.73 -2.51 -36.75
CA ILE A 232 -16.10 -2.80 -36.36
C ILE A 232 -16.94 -1.52 -36.48
N SER A 233 -17.71 -1.40 -37.57
CA SER A 233 -18.51 -0.20 -37.87
C SER A 233 -19.57 0.18 -36.82
N LYS A 234 -19.94 -0.76 -35.93
CA LYS A 234 -20.95 -0.55 -34.88
C LYS A 234 -20.38 -0.15 -33.53
N VAL A 235 -19.05 -0.14 -33.34
CA VAL A 235 -18.42 0.37 -32.12
C VAL A 235 -18.30 1.89 -32.25
N ASN A 236 -18.70 2.62 -31.20
CA ASN A 236 -18.65 4.07 -31.20
C ASN A 236 -17.19 4.57 -31.34
N SER A 237 -16.96 5.50 -32.27
CA SER A 237 -15.61 5.99 -32.57
C SER A 237 -15.05 6.96 -31.54
N LYS A 238 -15.87 7.44 -30.58
CA LYS A 238 -15.50 8.50 -29.62
C LYS A 238 -14.17 8.23 -28.91
N TYR A 239 -13.94 7.00 -28.48
CA TYR A 239 -12.74 6.62 -27.70
C TYR A 239 -11.70 5.82 -28.49
N LEU A 240 -11.97 5.52 -29.76
CA LEU A 240 -11.10 4.65 -30.58
C LEU A 240 -9.78 5.31 -31.00
N TRP A 241 -9.60 6.60 -30.73
CA TRP A 241 -8.39 7.37 -31.04
C TRP A 241 -7.63 7.82 -29.78
N SER A 242 -8.08 7.37 -28.61
CA SER A 242 -7.62 7.88 -27.31
C SER A 242 -6.56 7.01 -26.64
N SER A 243 -5.61 6.49 -27.41
CA SER A 243 -4.59 5.56 -26.89
C SER A 243 -3.74 6.17 -25.77
N ALA A 244 -3.50 7.49 -25.84
CA ALA A 244 -2.72 8.21 -24.84
C ALA A 244 -3.49 8.38 -23.53
N GLU A 245 -4.78 8.71 -23.62
CA GLU A 245 -5.68 8.91 -22.47
C GLU A 245 -5.99 7.58 -21.78
N ILE A 246 -6.16 6.50 -22.55
CA ILE A 246 -6.30 5.13 -22.02
C ILE A 246 -5.01 4.71 -21.30
N HIS A 247 -3.83 5.02 -21.86
CA HIS A 247 -2.55 4.74 -21.20
C HIS A 247 -2.33 5.57 -19.93
N ALA A 248 -2.78 6.83 -19.92
CA ALA A 248 -2.80 7.67 -18.72
C ALA A 248 -3.78 7.11 -17.67
N GLY A 249 -4.78 6.34 -18.08
CA GLY A 249 -5.79 5.78 -17.16
C GLY A 249 -6.91 6.78 -16.87
N SER A 250 -7.23 7.65 -17.84
CA SER A 250 -8.40 8.50 -17.76
C SER A 250 -9.67 7.66 -17.63
N GLU A 251 -10.37 7.79 -16.50
CA GLU A 251 -11.58 7.00 -16.23
C GLU A 251 -12.64 7.16 -17.31
N GLU A 252 -12.89 8.38 -17.78
CA GLU A 252 -13.85 8.64 -18.87
C GLU A 252 -13.52 7.81 -20.12
N HIS A 253 -12.26 7.82 -20.54
CA HIS A 253 -11.84 7.14 -21.77
C HIS A 253 -11.82 5.62 -21.61
N VAL A 254 -11.39 5.13 -20.43
CA VAL A 254 -11.35 3.69 -20.14
C VAL A 254 -12.77 3.14 -20.02
N TYR A 255 -13.60 3.69 -19.13
CA TYR A 255 -14.96 3.19 -18.93
C TYR A 255 -15.87 3.48 -20.13
N GLY A 256 -15.71 4.62 -20.79
CA GLY A 256 -16.42 4.92 -22.03
C GLY A 256 -16.15 3.89 -23.12
N LEU A 257 -14.86 3.58 -23.38
CA LEU A 257 -14.49 2.54 -24.34
C LEU A 257 -15.04 1.16 -23.95
N LEU A 258 -14.93 0.77 -22.68
CA LEU A 258 -15.41 -0.52 -22.20
C LEU A 258 -16.94 -0.63 -22.27
N GLN A 259 -17.65 0.46 -22.03
CA GLN A 259 -19.10 0.55 -22.20
C GLN A 259 -19.49 0.32 -23.67
N ASP A 260 -18.80 0.98 -24.60
CA ASP A 260 -19.03 0.82 -26.04
C ASP A 260 -18.76 -0.62 -26.50
N ILE A 261 -17.66 -1.22 -26.04
CA ILE A 261 -17.34 -2.64 -26.30
C ILE A 261 -18.43 -3.54 -25.74
N ARG A 262 -18.81 -3.37 -24.46
CA ARG A 262 -19.85 -4.17 -23.79
C ARG A 262 -21.16 -4.10 -24.56
N GLN A 263 -21.63 -2.90 -24.89
CA GLN A 263 -22.87 -2.70 -25.64
C GLN A 263 -22.82 -3.41 -26.98
N TYR A 264 -21.74 -3.24 -27.75
CA TYR A 264 -21.60 -3.92 -29.04
C TYR A 264 -21.70 -5.45 -28.93
N TYR A 265 -20.97 -6.07 -27.99
CA TYR A 265 -20.98 -7.54 -27.85
C TYR A 265 -22.28 -8.08 -27.24
N MET A 266 -22.94 -7.33 -26.34
CA MET A 266 -24.28 -7.70 -25.86
C MET A 266 -25.31 -7.72 -26.99
N HIS A 267 -25.25 -6.76 -27.92
CA HIS A 267 -26.15 -6.75 -29.09
C HIS A 267 -25.77 -7.79 -30.14
N ARG A 268 -24.48 -8.00 -30.39
CA ARG A 268 -23.98 -9.00 -31.36
C ARG A 268 -24.30 -10.42 -30.92
N TYR A 269 -24.30 -10.69 -29.62
CA TYR A 269 -24.56 -12.00 -29.05
C TYR A 269 -25.60 -11.88 -27.92
N PRO A 270 -26.91 -11.81 -28.25
CA PRO A 270 -27.97 -11.65 -27.24
C PRO A 270 -27.98 -12.78 -26.18
N ASN A 271 -27.51 -13.97 -26.57
CA ASN A 271 -27.38 -15.15 -25.70
C ASN A 271 -25.98 -15.29 -25.08
N TYR A 272 -25.15 -14.24 -25.08
CA TYR A 272 -23.78 -14.26 -24.55
C TYR A 272 -23.75 -14.69 -23.07
N MET A 273 -24.67 -14.15 -22.27
CA MET A 273 -24.81 -14.51 -20.85
C MET A 273 -25.22 -15.98 -20.66
N THR A 274 -26.02 -16.52 -21.58
CA THR A 274 -26.48 -17.92 -21.54
C THR A 274 -25.43 -18.90 -22.09
N ARG A 275 -24.60 -18.48 -23.05
CA ARG A 275 -23.52 -19.28 -23.65
C ARG A 275 -22.31 -19.44 -22.74
N ALA A 276 -21.93 -18.41 -21.97
CA ALA A 276 -20.86 -18.52 -20.98
C ALA A 276 -21.13 -19.62 -19.91
N ARG A 277 -22.41 -19.96 -19.70
CA ARG A 277 -22.82 -21.09 -18.84
C ARG A 277 -22.92 -22.44 -19.55
N SER A 278 -23.01 -22.47 -20.88
CA SER A 278 -23.28 -23.71 -21.64
C SER A 278 -22.10 -24.18 -22.52
N SER A 279 -21.05 -23.38 -22.71
CA SER A 279 -19.81 -23.82 -23.37
C SER A 279 -18.90 -24.67 -22.47
N SER A 280 -19.22 -24.85 -21.18
CA SER A 280 -18.54 -25.79 -20.27
C SER A 280 -19.21 -27.17 -20.19
N THR A 281 -20.34 -27.40 -20.87
CA THR A 281 -21.03 -28.70 -20.90
C THR A 281 -20.91 -29.37 -22.27
N GLY A 282 -19.68 -29.61 -22.72
CA GLY A 282 -19.41 -30.59 -23.77
C GLY A 282 -19.58 -32.00 -23.20
N ARG A 283 -20.74 -32.62 -23.45
CA ARG A 283 -21.08 -34.05 -23.29
C ARG A 283 -20.04 -34.91 -22.54
N LEU A 284 -20.00 -34.84 -21.22
CA LEU A 284 -19.49 -35.93 -20.40
C LEU A 284 -20.65 -36.83 -19.99
N ARG A 285 -20.53 -38.11 -20.35
CA ARG A 285 -21.39 -39.20 -19.92
C ARG A 285 -21.65 -39.11 -18.40
N ARG A 286 -22.91 -39.28 -18.03
CA ARG A 286 -23.39 -39.47 -16.65
C ARG A 286 -22.53 -40.52 -15.94
N ASN A 287 -21.85 -40.08 -14.87
CA ASN A 287 -21.50 -40.78 -13.63
C ASN A 287 -20.08 -40.39 -13.16
N LYS A 288 -19.98 -39.26 -12.45
CA LYS A 288 -19.05 -39.02 -11.33
C LYS A 288 -19.39 -37.67 -10.67
N SER A 289 -19.28 -37.64 -9.35
CA SER A 289 -19.47 -36.49 -8.47
C SER A 289 -18.95 -35.17 -9.06
N VAL A 290 -19.74 -34.10 -8.97
CA VAL A 290 -19.36 -32.74 -9.36
C VAL A 290 -18.17 -32.29 -8.51
N GLU A 291 -16.95 -32.37 -9.04
CA GLU A 291 -15.77 -31.76 -8.44
C GLU A 291 -15.90 -30.24 -8.56
N VAL A 292 -15.90 -29.54 -7.42
CA VAL A 292 -15.87 -28.07 -7.37
C VAL A 292 -14.48 -27.62 -7.84
N ILE A 293 -14.42 -27.03 -9.04
CA ILE A 293 -13.16 -26.52 -9.59
C ILE A 293 -12.77 -25.25 -8.82
N PHE A 294 -11.70 -25.34 -8.03
CA PHE A 294 -11.12 -24.18 -7.36
C PHE A 294 -10.45 -23.27 -8.39
N THR A 295 -10.94 -22.04 -8.53
CA THR A 295 -10.30 -21.00 -9.35
C THR A 295 -9.44 -20.12 -8.43
N PRO A 296 -8.11 -20.33 -8.38
CA PRO A 296 -7.23 -19.52 -7.54
C PRO A 296 -7.27 -18.05 -7.94
N ILE A 297 -7.17 -17.15 -6.95
CA ILE A 297 -6.96 -15.71 -7.20
C ILE A 297 -5.63 -15.55 -7.93
N LYS A 298 -5.60 -14.73 -8.99
CA LYS A 298 -4.36 -14.41 -9.71
C LYS A 298 -3.49 -13.49 -8.83
N VAL A 299 -2.43 -14.04 -8.25
CA VAL A 299 -1.55 -13.31 -7.32
C VAL A 299 -0.56 -12.44 -8.11
N THR A 300 -0.61 -11.12 -7.91
CA THR A 300 0.31 -10.18 -8.57
C THR A 300 1.71 -10.25 -7.97
N SER A 301 2.73 -9.76 -8.68
CA SER A 301 4.10 -9.70 -8.13
C SER A 301 4.21 -8.84 -6.86
N ALA A 302 3.35 -7.81 -6.72
CA ALA A 302 3.28 -7.03 -5.49
C ALA A 302 2.74 -7.86 -4.33
N MET A 303 1.67 -8.62 -4.57
CA MET A 303 1.12 -9.55 -3.59
C MET A 303 2.14 -10.62 -3.20
N LYS A 304 2.84 -11.23 -4.17
CA LYS A 304 3.93 -12.19 -3.91
C LYS A 304 5.00 -11.58 -2.99
N ARG A 305 5.42 -10.33 -3.23
CA ARG A 305 6.38 -9.63 -2.35
C ARG A 305 5.86 -9.47 -0.92
N SER A 306 4.59 -9.11 -0.74
CA SER A 306 3.99 -9.02 0.60
C SER A 306 3.93 -10.39 1.29
N VAL A 307 3.57 -11.45 0.57
CA VAL A 307 3.60 -12.82 1.10
C VAL A 307 5.02 -13.20 1.51
N ILE A 308 6.04 -12.88 0.69
CA ILE A 308 7.44 -13.14 1.04
C ILE A 308 7.83 -12.41 2.33
N GLN A 309 7.50 -11.13 2.46
CA GLN A 309 7.78 -10.38 3.70
C GLN A 309 7.10 -11.01 4.92
N TRP A 310 5.85 -11.46 4.75
CA TRP A 310 5.13 -12.15 5.80
C TRP A 310 5.74 -13.52 6.14
N VAL A 311 6.06 -14.35 5.15
CA VAL A 311 6.75 -15.64 5.34
C VAL A 311 8.10 -15.45 6.05
N ASN A 312 8.85 -14.42 5.70
CA ASN A 312 10.09 -14.06 6.40
C ASN A 312 9.82 -13.65 7.86
N SER A 313 8.70 -12.95 8.13
CA SER A 313 8.32 -12.62 9.51
C SER A 313 7.95 -13.86 10.35
N LEU A 314 7.60 -14.98 9.70
CA LEU A 314 7.39 -16.28 10.33
C LEU A 314 8.71 -17.06 10.57
N GLY A 315 9.87 -16.57 10.10
CA GLY A 315 11.14 -17.28 10.19
C GLY A 315 11.35 -18.36 9.13
N LEU A 316 10.64 -18.26 8.00
CA LEU A 316 10.64 -19.24 6.93
C LEU A 316 11.39 -18.77 5.67
N GLU A 317 12.23 -17.75 5.79
CA GLU A 317 13.00 -17.14 4.70
C GLU A 317 13.87 -18.15 3.94
N ARG A 318 14.37 -19.20 4.60
CA ARG A 318 15.16 -20.27 3.98
C ARG A 318 14.38 -21.08 2.94
N PHE A 319 13.04 -21.03 3.00
CA PHE A 319 12.16 -21.70 2.06
C PHE A 319 11.72 -20.79 0.90
N VAL A 320 12.07 -19.50 0.95
CA VAL A 320 11.82 -18.55 -0.16
C VAL A 320 13.05 -18.53 -1.07
N VAL A 321 13.39 -19.70 -1.61
CA VAL A 321 14.49 -19.86 -2.57
C VAL A 321 13.91 -20.31 -3.89
N PHE A 322 14.05 -19.46 -4.91
CA PHE A 322 13.61 -19.75 -6.27
C PHE A 322 14.64 -20.62 -6.98
N HIS A 323 14.21 -21.81 -7.41
CA HIS A 323 15.04 -22.71 -8.19
C HIS A 323 14.48 -22.82 -9.61
N GLY A 324 15.38 -22.86 -10.62
CA GLY A 324 14.97 -23.03 -12.01
C GLY A 324 14.31 -24.38 -12.31
N GLU A 325 14.56 -25.39 -11.47
CA GLU A 325 13.88 -26.69 -11.52
C GLU A 325 12.67 -26.68 -10.57
N SER A 326 11.46 -26.84 -11.12
CA SER A 326 10.20 -26.79 -10.36
C SER A 326 10.16 -27.73 -9.14
N LYS A 327 10.80 -28.91 -9.23
CA LYS A 327 10.81 -29.89 -8.13
C LYS A 327 11.70 -29.48 -6.95
N ARG A 328 12.71 -28.64 -7.19
CA ARG A 328 13.59 -28.10 -6.16
C ARG A 328 13.05 -26.83 -5.52
N ASP A 329 12.10 -26.16 -6.19
CA ASP A 329 11.46 -24.96 -5.68
C ASP A 329 10.48 -25.30 -4.54
N TYR A 330 10.77 -24.83 -3.33
CA TYR A 330 9.98 -25.12 -2.13
C TYR A 330 8.55 -24.56 -2.20
N ILE A 331 8.31 -23.56 -3.05
CA ILE A 331 6.99 -23.00 -3.29
C ILE A 331 6.20 -23.98 -4.16
N PHE A 332 6.78 -24.41 -5.28
CA PHE A 332 6.11 -25.30 -6.24
C PHE A 332 5.83 -26.68 -5.64
N ASN A 333 6.77 -27.21 -4.85
CA ASN A 333 6.67 -28.57 -4.33
C ASN A 333 5.86 -28.70 -3.03
N GLY A 334 5.23 -27.60 -2.58
CA GLY A 334 4.34 -27.55 -1.42
C GLY A 334 5.04 -27.57 -0.05
N VAL A 335 6.38 -27.64 0.01
CA VAL A 335 7.14 -27.64 1.27
C VAL A 335 6.97 -26.32 2.02
N LEU A 336 7.09 -25.18 1.34
CA LEU A 336 6.89 -23.86 1.96
C LEU A 336 5.48 -23.75 2.54
N LEU A 337 4.47 -24.22 1.80
CA LEU A 337 3.08 -24.17 2.28
C LEU A 337 2.89 -25.01 3.54
N CYS A 338 3.50 -26.20 3.62
CA CYS A 338 3.46 -27.04 4.82
C CYS A 338 4.12 -26.35 6.01
N GLU A 339 5.27 -25.71 5.82
CA GLU A 339 5.97 -24.97 6.87
C GLU A 339 5.15 -23.76 7.36
N VAL A 340 4.57 -22.99 6.44
CA VAL A 340 3.70 -21.85 6.77
C VAL A 340 2.48 -22.29 7.57
N VAL A 341 1.80 -23.36 7.13
CA VAL A 341 0.66 -23.93 7.87
C VAL A 341 1.09 -24.45 9.24
N GLY A 342 2.29 -25.04 9.33
CA GLY A 342 2.89 -25.48 10.59
C GLY A 342 3.03 -24.36 11.61
N GLU A 343 3.58 -23.23 11.17
CA GLU A 343 3.78 -22.05 12.01
C GLU A 343 2.46 -21.34 12.34
N VAL A 344 1.60 -21.12 11.34
CA VAL A 344 0.32 -20.40 11.50
C VAL A 344 -0.62 -21.14 12.45
N PHE A 345 -0.76 -22.46 12.33
CA PHE A 345 -1.70 -23.22 13.14
C PHE A 345 -1.05 -23.93 14.34
N GLN A 346 0.25 -23.72 14.56
CA GLN A 346 1.06 -24.42 15.57
C GLN A 346 0.86 -25.94 15.50
N ASN A 347 0.74 -26.49 14.29
CA ASN A 347 0.39 -27.88 14.05
C ASN A 347 1.33 -28.50 13.03
N LYS A 348 2.15 -29.46 13.45
CA LYS A 348 3.15 -30.07 12.58
C LYS A 348 2.50 -30.81 11.41
N VAL A 349 2.65 -30.27 10.21
CA VAL A 349 2.22 -30.93 8.98
C VAL A 349 3.17 -32.09 8.69
N LYS A 350 2.64 -33.29 8.42
CA LYS A 350 3.45 -34.40 7.90
C LYS A 350 3.57 -34.20 6.39
N TYR A 351 4.80 -34.06 5.89
CA TYR A 351 5.07 -33.83 4.47
C TYR A 351 6.44 -34.38 4.09
N ILE A 352 6.68 -34.54 2.78
CA ILE A 352 7.92 -35.04 2.20
C ILE A 352 8.83 -33.83 1.91
N PHE A 353 9.95 -33.72 2.61
CA PHE A 353 10.83 -32.55 2.54
C PHE A 353 11.55 -32.37 1.19
N LYS A 354 11.86 -33.47 0.50
CA LYS A 354 12.50 -33.48 -0.82
C LYS A 354 11.66 -34.30 -1.80
N PRO A 355 10.51 -33.78 -2.24
CA PRO A 355 9.67 -34.50 -3.19
C PRO A 355 10.38 -34.60 -4.54
N THR A 356 10.44 -35.81 -5.10
CA THR A 356 11.07 -36.11 -6.40
C THR A 356 10.04 -36.35 -7.50
N THR A 357 8.78 -36.59 -7.14
CA THR A 357 7.66 -36.84 -8.06
C THR A 357 6.53 -35.85 -7.84
N ASP A 358 5.74 -35.59 -8.88
CA ASP A 358 4.63 -34.64 -8.81
C ASP A 358 3.53 -35.13 -7.84
N ALA A 359 3.39 -36.45 -7.71
CA ALA A 359 2.52 -37.08 -6.71
C ALA A 359 2.93 -36.69 -5.27
N GLN A 360 4.23 -36.62 -4.98
CA GLN A 360 4.72 -36.19 -3.66
C GLN A 360 4.51 -34.69 -3.44
N CYS A 361 4.66 -33.85 -4.47
CA CYS A 361 4.32 -32.42 -4.38
C CYS A 361 2.83 -32.20 -4.09
N ALA A 362 1.96 -32.98 -4.75
CA ALA A 362 0.52 -32.98 -4.50
C ALA A 362 0.19 -33.47 -3.09
N GLU A 363 0.89 -34.51 -2.61
CA GLU A 363 0.73 -35.02 -1.23
C GLU A 363 1.07 -33.97 -0.17
N ASN A 364 2.17 -33.23 -0.35
CA ASN A 364 2.53 -32.11 0.52
C ASN A 364 1.43 -31.05 0.56
N THR A 365 1.03 -30.56 -0.62
CA THR A 365 -0.02 -29.53 -0.75
C THR A 365 -1.33 -29.97 -0.09
N ASN A 366 -1.75 -31.21 -0.31
CA ASN A 366 -2.99 -31.75 0.26
C ASN A 366 -2.89 -31.97 1.77
N SER A 367 -1.70 -32.29 2.29
CA SER A 367 -1.47 -32.41 3.74
C SER A 367 -1.63 -31.07 4.44
N ALA A 368 -1.14 -29.98 3.84
CA ALA A 368 -1.36 -28.62 4.31
C ALA A 368 -2.85 -28.23 4.25
N LEU A 369 -3.52 -28.46 3.11
CA LEU A 369 -4.95 -28.17 2.92
C LEU A 369 -5.86 -28.90 3.91
N LYS A 370 -5.54 -30.14 4.27
CA LYS A 370 -6.28 -30.90 5.28
C LYS A 370 -6.31 -30.16 6.63
N ILE A 371 -5.18 -29.58 7.05
CA ILE A 371 -5.09 -28.80 8.29
C ILE A 371 -5.83 -27.47 8.16
N ILE A 372 -5.60 -26.75 7.05
CA ILE A 372 -6.29 -25.49 6.72
C ILE A 372 -7.80 -25.68 6.82
N ASN A 373 -8.37 -26.65 6.11
CA ASN A 373 -9.81 -26.93 6.09
C ASN A 373 -10.35 -27.42 7.44
N SER A 374 -9.52 -28.04 8.28
CA SER A 374 -9.92 -28.45 9.64
C SER A 374 -9.94 -27.29 10.64
N LYS A 375 -9.14 -26.25 10.42
CA LYS A 375 -8.96 -25.11 11.33
C LYS A 375 -9.75 -23.87 10.90
N ILE A 376 -10.00 -23.72 9.61
CA ILE A 376 -10.73 -22.58 9.05
C ILE A 376 -12.18 -23.01 8.79
N THR A 377 -13.12 -22.45 9.55
CA THR A 377 -14.56 -22.75 9.46
C THR A 377 -15.25 -22.18 8.22
N SER A 378 -14.59 -21.30 7.46
CA SER A 378 -15.14 -20.74 6.22
C SER A 378 -15.16 -21.78 5.09
N ARG A 379 -16.23 -22.59 5.06
CA ARG A 379 -16.48 -23.59 4.00
C ARG A 379 -16.41 -22.92 2.62
N GLY A 380 -15.57 -23.46 1.74
CA GLY A 380 -15.51 -23.09 0.32
C GLY A 380 -14.40 -22.11 -0.09
N LYS A 381 -13.58 -21.59 0.84
CA LYS A 381 -12.44 -20.72 0.46
C LYS A 381 -11.24 -21.47 -0.09
N PHE A 382 -11.02 -22.72 0.34
CA PHE A 382 -9.91 -23.55 -0.08
C PHE A 382 -10.42 -24.86 -0.69
N PRO A 383 -9.73 -25.44 -1.69
CA PRO A 383 -10.09 -26.75 -2.22
C PRO A 383 -9.90 -27.83 -1.15
N GLU A 384 -10.75 -28.86 -1.19
CA GLU A 384 -10.54 -30.06 -0.35
C GLU A 384 -9.27 -30.81 -0.75
N ARG A 385 -8.99 -30.84 -2.07
CA ARG A 385 -7.84 -31.52 -2.65
C ARG A 385 -7.41 -30.85 -3.96
N ILE A 386 -6.11 -30.86 -4.23
CA ILE A 386 -5.50 -30.44 -5.50
C ILE A 386 -4.78 -31.66 -6.09
N GLN A 387 -5.11 -32.00 -7.35
CA GLN A 387 -4.45 -33.10 -8.06
C GLN A 387 -3.10 -32.68 -8.62
N GLU A 388 -3.02 -31.48 -9.19
CA GLU A 388 -1.82 -30.94 -9.84
C GLU A 388 -1.50 -29.55 -9.25
N PRO A 389 -0.73 -29.45 -8.15
CA PRO A 389 -0.34 -28.17 -7.61
C PRO A 389 0.57 -27.43 -8.59
N ASN A 390 0.35 -26.13 -8.73
CA ASN A 390 1.23 -25.23 -9.45
C ASN A 390 1.55 -24.01 -8.58
N GLU A 391 2.60 -23.29 -8.96
CA GLU A 391 3.12 -22.13 -8.21
C GLU A 391 2.01 -21.10 -7.91
N GLU A 392 1.15 -20.79 -8.88
CA GLU A 392 0.09 -19.79 -8.74
C GLU A 392 -0.97 -20.21 -7.72
N ILE A 393 -1.33 -21.49 -7.66
CA ILE A 393 -2.25 -22.02 -6.66
C ILE A 393 -1.63 -21.90 -5.26
N ILE A 394 -0.35 -22.25 -5.11
CA ILE A 394 0.33 -22.15 -3.81
C ILE A 394 0.41 -20.69 -3.35
N TRP A 395 0.77 -19.76 -4.23
CA TRP A 395 0.75 -18.33 -3.92
C TRP A 395 -0.64 -17.85 -3.52
N ALA A 396 -1.70 -18.29 -4.21
CA ALA A 396 -3.07 -17.91 -3.87
C ALA A 396 -3.45 -18.39 -2.47
N ILE A 397 -3.09 -19.62 -2.11
CA ILE A 397 -3.32 -20.17 -0.76
C ILE A 397 -2.53 -19.37 0.28
N LEU A 398 -1.24 -19.10 0.04
CA LEU A 398 -0.40 -18.33 0.97
C LEU A 398 -0.91 -16.89 1.16
N TRP A 399 -1.37 -16.24 0.09
CA TRP A 399 -1.97 -14.91 0.15
C TRP A 399 -3.23 -14.89 1.01
N GLU A 400 -4.13 -15.87 0.81
CA GLU A 400 -5.33 -16.00 1.62
C GLU A 400 -5.01 -16.31 3.08
N LEU A 401 -4.03 -17.18 3.35
CA LEU A 401 -3.55 -17.43 4.71
C LEU A 401 -3.00 -16.16 5.35
N MET A 402 -2.17 -15.38 4.65
CA MET A 402 -1.58 -14.13 5.15
C MET A 402 -2.64 -13.12 5.57
N ASN A 403 -3.60 -12.81 4.68
CA ASN A 403 -4.59 -11.76 4.93
C ASN A 403 -5.57 -12.11 6.04
N ASN A 404 -5.83 -13.39 6.22
CA ASN A 404 -6.73 -13.87 7.25
C ASN A 404 -5.95 -14.43 8.47
N ASN A 405 -4.61 -14.32 8.50
CA ASN A 405 -3.77 -14.91 9.55
C ASN A 405 -4.19 -14.44 10.96
N ARG A 406 -4.51 -13.14 11.10
CA ARG A 406 -5.02 -12.56 12.35
C ARG A 406 -6.33 -13.19 12.82
N THR A 407 -7.19 -13.63 11.89
CA THR A 407 -8.44 -14.33 12.24
C THR A 407 -8.22 -15.79 12.61
N TYR A 408 -7.04 -16.35 12.32
CA TYR A 408 -6.73 -17.77 12.48
C TYR A 408 -5.82 -18.09 13.68
N THR A 409 -4.92 -17.17 14.06
CA THR A 409 -3.89 -17.43 15.10
C THR A 409 -4.34 -17.16 16.53
N ASP A 410 -5.31 -16.26 16.76
CA ASP A 410 -5.60 -15.77 18.13
C ASP A 410 -7.10 -15.80 18.45
N SER A 411 -7.58 -16.88 19.08
CA SER A 411 -8.98 -17.00 19.53
C SER A 411 -9.28 -16.27 20.85
N TYR A 412 -8.35 -15.46 21.39
CA TYR A 412 -8.55 -14.75 22.66
C TYR A 412 -8.33 -13.21 22.60
N ASP A 413 -7.39 -12.70 21.79
CA ASP A 413 -7.18 -11.23 21.65
C ASP A 413 -8.00 -10.58 20.51
N THR A 414 -8.47 -11.37 19.54
CA THR A 414 -9.29 -10.87 18.41
C THR A 414 -10.71 -10.52 18.81
N VAL A 415 -11.27 -11.19 19.82
CA VAL A 415 -12.61 -10.86 20.33
C VAL A 415 -12.63 -9.44 20.89
N GLY A 416 -11.58 -9.04 21.61
CA GLY A 416 -11.45 -7.69 22.14
C GLY A 416 -11.29 -6.63 21.04
N MET A 417 -10.45 -6.91 20.03
CA MET A 417 -10.22 -5.98 18.91
C MET A 417 -11.43 -5.86 17.98
N LYS A 418 -12.10 -6.96 17.66
CA LYS A 418 -13.31 -6.94 16.83
C LYS A 418 -14.47 -6.27 17.57
N GLY A 419 -14.64 -6.55 18.87
CA GLY A 419 -15.62 -5.85 19.69
C GLY A 419 -15.32 -4.35 19.80
N LEU A 420 -14.05 -3.97 19.90
CA LEU A 420 -13.63 -2.57 19.86
C LEU A 420 -13.95 -1.93 18.52
N GLU A 421 -13.64 -2.60 17.41
CA GLU A 421 -13.95 -2.13 16.06
C GLU A 421 -15.45 -1.90 15.87
N GLU A 422 -16.28 -2.90 16.20
CA GLU A 422 -17.73 -2.81 16.12
C GLU A 422 -18.28 -1.66 16.99
N SER A 423 -17.75 -1.50 18.22
CA SER A 423 -18.11 -0.41 19.12
C SER A 423 -17.73 0.96 18.56
N LEU A 424 -16.52 1.12 18.04
CA LEU A 424 -16.05 2.39 17.48
C LEU A 424 -16.84 2.77 16.22
N ILE A 425 -17.18 1.82 15.36
CA ILE A 425 -18.01 2.07 14.18
C ILE A 425 -19.41 2.51 14.60
N ALA A 426 -20.05 1.80 15.53
CA ALA A 426 -21.36 2.16 16.05
C ALA A 426 -21.35 3.55 16.70
N TRP A 427 -20.28 3.88 17.43
CA TRP A 427 -20.10 5.19 18.04
C TRP A 427 -19.95 6.30 16.99
N ILE A 428 -19.12 6.13 15.95
CA ILE A 428 -18.98 7.14 14.88
C ILE A 428 -20.28 7.24 14.07
N ASP A 429 -20.98 6.13 13.83
CA ASP A 429 -22.29 6.11 13.16
C ASP A 429 -23.35 6.89 13.95
N SER A 430 -23.30 6.84 15.28
CA SER A 430 -24.21 7.62 16.14
C SER A 430 -24.05 9.14 15.95
N MET A 431 -22.88 9.61 15.49
CA MET A 431 -22.63 11.00 15.11
C MET A 431 -23.12 11.35 13.69
N LYS A 432 -23.67 10.38 12.95
CA LYS A 432 -24.12 10.50 11.56
C LYS A 432 -23.00 10.91 10.59
N LEU A 433 -21.78 10.48 10.87
CA LEU A 433 -20.60 10.78 10.06
C LEU A 433 -20.28 9.68 9.04
N LEU A 434 -20.91 8.50 9.15
CA LEU A 434 -20.62 7.37 8.29
C LEU A 434 -21.58 7.31 7.09
N PRO A 435 -21.09 6.92 5.91
CA PRO A 435 -21.96 6.50 4.82
C PRO A 435 -22.67 5.18 5.20
N PRO A 436 -23.81 4.86 4.57
CA PRO A 436 -24.50 3.62 4.83
C PRO A 436 -23.61 2.41 4.52
N ARG A 437 -23.64 1.41 5.40
CA ARG A 437 -22.97 0.08 5.27
C ARG A 437 -21.47 0.01 5.55
N VAL A 438 -20.89 0.95 6.29
CA VAL A 438 -19.52 0.76 6.80
C VAL A 438 -19.50 -0.39 7.80
N THR A 439 -18.60 -1.36 7.60
CA THR A 439 -18.47 -2.53 8.50
C THR A 439 -17.11 -2.66 9.16
N THR A 440 -16.10 -1.93 8.68
CA THR A 440 -14.72 -1.98 9.20
C THR A 440 -14.09 -0.58 9.28
N ILE A 441 -13.15 -0.38 10.21
CA ILE A 441 -12.37 0.86 10.31
C ILE A 441 -11.46 1.04 9.09
N LEU A 442 -11.06 -0.06 8.43
CA LEU A 442 -10.27 -0.02 7.20
C LEU A 442 -10.97 0.78 6.09
N GLU A 443 -12.30 0.65 5.97
CA GLU A 443 -13.10 1.40 5.00
C GLU A 443 -13.08 2.92 5.27
N LEU A 444 -12.82 3.33 6.51
CA LEU A 444 -12.77 4.74 6.92
C LEU A 444 -11.39 5.37 6.74
N VAL A 445 -10.34 4.58 6.53
CA VAL A 445 -8.95 5.05 6.42
C VAL A 445 -8.78 6.20 5.43
N PRO A 446 -9.40 6.22 4.23
CA PRO A 446 -9.28 7.37 3.33
C PRO A 446 -9.70 8.70 3.97
N GLY A 447 -10.77 8.71 4.78
CA GLY A 447 -11.24 9.89 5.51
C GLY A 447 -10.34 10.30 6.68
N PHE A 448 -9.61 9.36 7.28
CA PHE A 448 -8.57 9.68 8.28
C PHE A 448 -7.31 10.23 7.61
N ARG A 449 -6.86 9.62 6.50
CA ARG A 449 -5.65 10.02 5.78
C ARG A 449 -5.73 11.44 5.22
N ASN A 450 -6.93 11.89 4.88
CA ASN A 450 -7.18 13.24 4.40
C ASN A 450 -7.57 14.24 5.52
N GLY A 451 -7.70 13.75 6.77
CA GLY A 451 -8.00 14.52 7.96
C GLY A 451 -9.45 15.01 8.08
N VAL A 452 -10.33 14.76 7.11
CA VAL A 452 -11.70 15.28 7.11
C VAL A 452 -12.56 14.56 8.14
N LEU A 453 -12.60 13.22 8.10
CA LEU A 453 -13.40 12.43 9.03
C LEU A 453 -12.89 12.60 10.47
N LEU A 454 -11.56 12.61 10.65
CA LEU A 454 -10.95 12.84 11.97
C LEU A 454 -11.38 14.19 12.55
N ALA A 455 -11.32 15.26 11.76
CA ALA A 455 -11.75 16.59 12.18
C ALA A 455 -13.24 16.64 12.52
N GLN A 456 -14.10 15.99 11.73
CA GLN A 456 -15.54 15.91 11.99
C GLN A 456 -15.85 15.19 13.31
N ILE A 457 -15.17 14.07 13.58
CA ILE A 457 -15.29 13.37 14.86
C ILE A 457 -14.87 14.30 16.00
N VAL A 458 -13.72 14.96 15.88
CA VAL A 458 -13.22 15.88 16.92
C VAL A 458 -14.16 17.06 17.17
N MET A 459 -14.78 17.63 16.13
CA MET A 459 -15.79 18.68 16.28
C MET A 459 -17.06 18.21 17.00
N ASN A 460 -17.43 16.92 16.90
CA ASN A 460 -18.55 16.36 17.67
C ASN A 460 -18.15 16.07 19.13
N VAL A 461 -16.92 15.64 19.36
CA VAL A 461 -16.41 15.33 20.71
C VAL A 461 -16.09 16.61 21.52
N ILE A 462 -15.66 17.68 20.86
CA ILE A 462 -15.25 18.95 21.49
C ILE A 462 -15.99 20.13 20.81
N PRO A 463 -17.31 20.27 21.05
CA PRO A 463 -18.17 21.18 20.28
C PRO A 463 -17.83 22.68 20.46
N ASP A 464 -17.23 23.06 21.60
CA ASP A 464 -16.90 24.46 21.91
C ASP A 464 -15.70 24.99 21.10
N LYS A 465 -14.99 24.14 20.36
CA LYS A 465 -13.80 24.51 19.59
C LYS A 465 -14.10 24.56 18.09
N LYS A 466 -13.96 25.73 17.49
CA LYS A 466 -14.04 25.89 16.03
C LYS A 466 -12.78 25.32 15.37
N LEU A 467 -12.97 24.39 14.45
CA LEU A 467 -11.90 23.79 13.67
C LEU A 467 -12.13 24.06 12.17
N GLU A 468 -11.28 24.89 11.57
CA GLU A 468 -11.35 25.18 10.15
C GLU A 468 -10.61 24.12 9.33
N ILE A 469 -11.36 23.29 8.60
CA ILE A 469 -10.82 22.27 7.70
C ILE A 469 -11.15 22.56 6.24
N VAL A 470 -10.33 22.00 5.35
CA VAL A 470 -10.62 21.89 3.92
C VAL A 470 -11.47 20.64 3.72
N PRO A 471 -12.77 20.75 3.35
CA PRO A 471 -13.70 19.61 3.33
C PRO A 471 -13.37 18.58 2.25
N VAL A 472 -12.75 19.01 1.15
CA VAL A 472 -12.33 18.14 0.06
C VAL A 472 -10.86 18.46 -0.27
N PRO A 473 -9.91 17.98 0.54
CA PRO A 473 -8.50 18.28 0.36
C PRO A 473 -7.97 17.60 -0.91
N GLN A 474 -7.76 18.39 -1.96
CA GLN A 474 -7.24 17.92 -3.27
C GLN A 474 -5.72 17.74 -3.28
N THR A 475 -5.03 18.13 -2.20
CA THR A 475 -3.57 18.10 -2.11
C THR A 475 -3.13 17.42 -0.81
N GLU A 476 -1.97 16.76 -0.85
CA GLU A 476 -1.35 16.16 0.35
C GLU A 476 -1.11 17.22 1.45
N HIS A 477 -0.75 18.44 1.05
CA HIS A 477 -0.60 19.55 1.99
C HIS A 477 -1.91 19.91 2.68
N ALA A 478 -3.02 20.00 1.95
CA ALA A 478 -4.33 20.27 2.54
C ALA A 478 -4.78 19.14 3.49
N ALA A 479 -4.55 17.88 3.10
CA ALA A 479 -4.80 16.72 3.96
C ALA A 479 -3.97 16.77 5.25
N THR A 480 -2.66 17.02 5.12
CA THR A 480 -1.75 17.15 6.26
C THR A 480 -2.10 18.34 7.13
N LEU A 481 -2.56 19.45 6.54
CA LEU A 481 -3.01 20.63 7.26
C LEU A 481 -4.28 20.35 8.07
N ASN A 482 -5.25 19.63 7.49
CA ASN A 482 -6.44 19.17 8.22
C ASN A 482 -6.05 18.32 9.43
N ILE A 483 -5.20 17.30 9.22
CA ILE A 483 -4.71 16.45 10.31
C ILE A 483 -4.00 17.30 11.36
N ARG A 484 -3.01 18.11 10.96
CA ARG A 484 -2.22 18.93 11.90
C ARG A 484 -3.08 19.88 12.72
N LYS A 485 -4.04 20.58 12.10
CA LYS A 485 -4.97 21.46 12.82
C LYS A 485 -5.78 20.68 13.85
N THR A 486 -6.32 19.53 13.45
CA THR A 486 -7.08 18.63 14.32
C THR A 486 -6.24 18.14 15.50
N MET A 487 -5.02 17.68 15.22
CA MET A 487 -4.11 17.16 16.26
C MET A 487 -3.64 18.26 17.20
N THR A 488 -3.43 19.50 16.73
CA THR A 488 -3.13 20.65 17.59
C THR A 488 -4.27 20.95 18.56
N LEU A 489 -5.52 20.85 18.11
CA LEU A 489 -6.68 20.99 18.99
C LEU A 489 -6.68 19.89 20.06
N LEU A 490 -6.46 18.63 19.68
CA LEU A 490 -6.39 17.50 20.61
C LEU A 490 -5.21 17.59 21.60
N ARG A 491 -4.08 18.14 21.18
CA ARG A 491 -2.94 18.40 22.08
C ARG A 491 -3.28 19.40 23.19
N ASN A 492 -4.15 20.36 22.88
CA ASN A 492 -4.57 21.40 23.81
C ASN A 492 -5.74 20.98 24.70
N GLU A 493 -6.31 19.78 24.49
CA GLU A 493 -7.39 19.23 25.32
C GLU A 493 -6.82 18.45 26.51
N PRO A 494 -6.92 18.95 27.76
CA PRO A 494 -6.25 18.34 28.91
C PRO A 494 -6.74 16.92 29.23
N ARG A 495 -7.97 16.59 28.83
CA ARG A 495 -8.57 15.26 29.07
C ARG A 495 -8.16 14.24 28.01
N MET A 496 -7.58 14.69 26.89
CA MET A 496 -7.17 13.83 25.79
C MET A 496 -5.83 13.16 26.05
N SER A 497 -5.75 11.86 25.76
CA SER A 497 -4.49 11.11 25.78
C SER A 497 -3.51 11.65 24.74
N GLN A 498 -2.29 11.98 25.16
CA GLN A 498 -1.26 12.52 24.28
C GLN A 498 -0.47 11.46 23.51
N LYS A 499 -0.81 10.17 23.67
CA LYS A 499 -0.07 9.05 23.09
C LYS A 499 -0.04 9.08 21.55
N PHE A 500 -1.18 9.43 20.94
CA PHE A 500 -1.35 9.43 19.50
C PHE A 500 -1.44 10.85 18.91
N THR A 501 -1.41 11.90 19.74
CA THR A 501 -1.61 13.29 19.30
C THR A 501 -0.45 13.85 18.48
N TRP A 502 0.68 13.15 18.42
CA TRP A 502 1.91 13.52 17.69
C TRP A 502 2.19 12.60 16.49
N LYS A 503 1.16 11.87 16.04
CA LYS A 503 1.26 10.84 15.01
C LYS A 503 0.61 11.26 13.70
N GLU A 504 0.70 12.55 13.36
CA GLU A 504 0.09 13.11 12.14
C GLU A 504 0.52 12.34 10.88
N ARG A 505 1.81 11.99 10.80
CA ARG A 505 2.38 11.31 9.65
C ARG A 505 1.83 9.89 9.50
N GLU A 506 1.77 9.13 10.60
CA GLU A 506 1.27 7.77 10.61
C GLU A 506 -0.23 7.72 10.30
N ILE A 507 -1.01 8.70 10.77
CA ILE A 507 -2.43 8.86 10.40
C ILE A 507 -2.55 9.15 8.90
N HIS A 508 -1.72 10.05 8.36
CA HIS A 508 -1.72 10.36 6.93
C HIS A 508 -1.34 9.14 6.06
N LEU A 509 -0.45 8.27 6.56
CA LEU A 509 -0.08 7.01 5.93
C LEU A 509 -1.16 5.92 6.08
N GLY A 510 -2.14 6.10 6.98
CA GLY A 510 -3.21 5.14 7.21
C GLY A 510 -2.82 3.99 8.13
N ASP A 511 -1.93 4.23 9.10
CA ASP A 511 -1.58 3.22 10.10
C ASP A 511 -2.79 2.90 10.98
N LEU A 512 -3.38 1.73 10.74
CA LEU A 512 -4.57 1.26 11.44
C LEU A 512 -4.40 1.25 12.96
N ASN A 513 -3.24 0.84 13.48
CA ASN A 513 -3.06 0.74 14.93
C ASN A 513 -3.10 2.12 15.61
N ILE A 514 -2.55 3.13 14.93
CA ILE A 514 -2.59 4.52 15.40
C ILE A 514 -4.01 5.07 15.30
N ILE A 515 -4.72 4.80 14.20
CA ILE A 515 -6.11 5.23 14.01
C ILE A 515 -7.02 4.59 15.07
N PHE A 516 -6.91 3.28 15.29
CA PHE A 516 -7.66 2.57 16.34
C PHE A 516 -7.41 3.15 17.73
N GLY A 517 -6.14 3.32 18.09
CA GLY A 517 -5.78 3.86 19.39
C GLY A 517 -6.27 5.31 19.60
N LEU A 518 -6.19 6.14 18.55
CA LEU A 518 -6.69 7.51 18.60
C LEU A 518 -8.22 7.55 18.73
N LEU A 519 -8.94 6.69 18.00
CA LEU A 519 -10.40 6.61 18.07
C LEU A 519 -10.87 6.11 19.44
N GLU A 520 -10.19 5.13 20.02
CA GLU A 520 -10.46 4.67 21.39
C GLU A 520 -10.30 5.82 22.40
N ASP A 521 -9.22 6.59 22.29
CA ASP A 521 -8.96 7.74 23.17
C ASP A 521 -10.00 8.86 22.97
N LEU A 522 -10.44 9.11 21.74
CA LEU A 522 -11.52 10.07 21.44
C LEU A 522 -12.88 9.62 21.97
N HIS A 523 -13.19 8.32 21.90
CA HIS A 523 -14.44 7.77 22.43
C HIS A 523 -14.47 7.89 23.96
N LYS A 524 -13.35 7.61 24.63
CA LYS A 524 -13.22 7.86 26.07
C LYS A 524 -13.43 9.33 26.43
N LEU A 525 -12.81 10.23 25.67
CA LEU A 525 -12.96 11.67 25.86
C LEU A 525 -14.43 12.10 25.74
N ALA A 526 -15.16 11.58 24.75
CA ALA A 526 -16.58 11.83 24.53
C ALA A 526 -17.44 11.33 25.71
N ASP A 527 -17.14 10.15 26.24
CA ASP A 527 -17.79 9.58 27.43
C ASP A 527 -17.33 10.23 28.74
N GLY A 528 -16.40 11.19 28.63
CA GLY A 528 -15.86 11.95 29.74
C GLY A 528 -14.89 11.19 30.64
N ILE A 529 -14.42 10.03 30.18
CA ILE A 529 -13.47 9.17 30.90
C ILE A 529 -12.06 9.76 30.76
N PRO A 530 -11.29 9.85 31.85
CA PRO A 530 -9.91 10.34 31.79
C PRO A 530 -9.02 9.47 30.92
N ALA A 531 -7.97 10.06 30.36
CA ALA A 531 -6.96 9.36 29.58
C ALA A 531 -6.38 8.15 30.35
N LYS A 532 -6.13 7.04 29.64
CA LYS A 532 -5.60 5.80 30.25
C LYS A 532 -4.34 6.09 31.08
N SER A 533 -4.31 5.57 32.31
CA SER A 533 -3.04 5.36 32.99
C SER A 533 -2.26 4.28 32.22
N LYS A 534 -0.93 4.36 32.23
CA LYS A 534 -0.04 3.39 31.53
C LYS A 534 -0.30 1.91 31.86
N SER A 535 -1.01 1.63 32.97
CA SER A 535 -1.25 0.27 33.47
C SER A 535 -2.49 -0.44 32.89
N GLU A 536 -3.38 0.27 32.20
CA GLU A 536 -4.68 -0.27 31.77
C GLU A 536 -4.64 -0.81 30.32
N ILE A 537 -4.63 -2.13 30.18
CA ILE A 537 -4.40 -2.82 28.89
C ILE A 537 -5.71 -3.17 28.15
N LYS A 538 -6.87 -3.13 28.82
CA LYS A 538 -8.14 -3.57 28.22
C LYS A 538 -8.67 -2.57 27.16
N PRO A 539 -9.24 -3.05 26.04
CA PRO A 539 -9.91 -2.21 25.05
C PRO A 539 -11.20 -1.61 25.62
N TYR A 540 -11.45 -0.34 25.31
CA TYR A 540 -12.61 0.42 25.75
C TYR A 540 -13.75 0.29 24.76
N LEU A 541 -14.81 -0.39 25.18
CA LEU A 541 -15.95 -0.68 24.32
C LEU A 541 -17.09 0.36 24.42
N GLY A 542 -16.92 1.45 25.16
CA GLY A 542 -18.00 2.43 25.38
C GLY A 542 -18.95 2.05 26.52
N SER A 543 -19.58 3.05 27.14
CA SER A 543 -20.50 2.88 28.27
C SER A 543 -21.79 2.11 27.92
N GLY A 544 -22.26 2.21 26.66
CA GLY A 544 -23.51 1.58 26.20
C GLY A 544 -23.36 0.18 25.58
N PHE A 545 -22.16 -0.19 25.12
CA PHE A 545 -21.97 -1.40 24.31
C PHE A 545 -22.05 -2.70 25.13
N LEU A 546 -21.69 -2.66 26.41
CA LEU A 546 -21.76 -3.83 27.30
C LEU A 546 -23.18 -4.13 27.81
N SER A 547 -24.12 -3.17 27.73
CA SER A 547 -25.43 -3.30 28.37
C SER A 547 -26.39 -4.25 27.63
N ASN A 548 -26.23 -4.44 26.31
CA ASN A 548 -27.21 -5.18 25.50
C ASN A 548 -26.70 -6.45 24.81
N THR A 549 -25.40 -6.62 24.60
CA THR A 549 -24.87 -7.68 23.69
C THR A 549 -24.09 -8.81 24.36
N LEU A 550 -23.77 -8.71 25.66
CA LEU A 550 -22.96 -9.72 26.37
C LEU A 550 -23.50 -10.06 27.77
N LYS A 551 -24.71 -10.63 27.85
CA LYS A 551 -25.10 -11.47 28.99
C LYS A 551 -24.66 -12.91 28.72
N SER A 552 -23.42 -13.23 29.08
CA SER A 552 -22.92 -14.61 29.20
C SER A 552 -22.56 -14.88 30.67
N PRO A 553 -22.83 -16.08 31.22
CA PRO A 553 -22.67 -16.34 32.65
C PRO A 553 -21.20 -16.52 33.04
N GLY A 554 -20.78 -15.72 34.03
CA GLY A 554 -19.74 -16.00 35.03
C GLY A 554 -18.40 -16.60 34.57
N ILE A 555 -17.39 -15.75 34.38
CA ILE A 555 -15.98 -16.16 34.52
C ILE A 555 -15.31 -15.18 35.49
N ALA A 556 -14.88 -15.72 36.64
CA ALA A 556 -14.24 -15.00 37.73
C ALA A 556 -12.92 -14.34 37.29
N GLU A 557 -12.70 -13.14 37.80
CA GLU A 557 -11.52 -12.31 37.56
C GLU A 557 -10.24 -12.96 38.13
N ILE A 558 -9.16 -12.98 37.34
CA ILE A 558 -7.81 -13.39 37.77
C ILE A 558 -6.97 -12.12 38.00
N PRO A 559 -6.33 -11.93 39.18
CA PRO A 559 -5.56 -10.72 39.50
C PRO A 559 -4.23 -10.57 38.74
N SER A 560 -3.83 -9.32 38.54
CA SER A 560 -2.70 -8.81 37.73
C SER A 560 -1.28 -9.03 38.32
N GLU A 561 -1.14 -9.74 39.44
CA GLU A 561 0.13 -9.82 40.19
C GLU A 561 1.20 -10.74 39.56
N ARG A 562 0.87 -11.56 38.55
CA ARG A 562 1.79 -12.62 38.05
C ARG A 562 2.99 -12.16 37.20
N ASN A 563 3.15 -10.88 36.87
CA ASN A 563 4.25 -10.43 36.00
C ASN A 563 5.51 -9.96 36.74
N PHE A 564 5.45 -9.62 38.03
CA PHE A 564 6.62 -9.15 38.78
C PHE A 564 7.68 -10.26 38.97
N GLY A 565 7.26 -11.50 39.23
CA GLY A 565 8.19 -12.61 39.43
C GLY A 565 9.08 -12.92 38.22
N LYS A 566 8.60 -12.67 37.00
CA LYS A 566 9.37 -12.92 35.77
C LYS A 566 10.44 -11.86 35.50
N VAL A 567 10.21 -10.63 35.96
CA VAL A 567 11.20 -9.55 35.80
C VAL A 567 12.38 -9.79 36.74
N ARG A 568 12.08 -10.10 38.01
CA ARG A 568 13.11 -10.38 39.02
C ARG A 568 13.99 -11.57 38.65
N ASP A 569 13.40 -12.62 38.09
CA ASP A 569 14.14 -13.80 37.59
C ASP A 569 15.10 -13.46 36.42
N LEU A 570 14.80 -12.44 35.61
CA LEU A 570 15.72 -11.96 34.57
C LEU A 570 16.81 -11.07 35.16
N GLU A 571 16.49 -10.24 36.15
CA GLU A 571 17.45 -9.40 36.87
C GLU A 571 18.48 -10.28 37.58
N GLU A 572 18.03 -11.23 38.41
CA GLU A 572 18.90 -12.20 39.11
C GLU A 572 19.78 -12.99 38.11
N TRP A 573 19.27 -13.31 36.93
CA TRP A 573 20.03 -14.00 35.89
C TRP A 573 21.13 -13.13 35.26
N ILE A 574 20.85 -11.85 34.98
CA ILE A 574 21.85 -10.92 34.44
C ILE A 574 22.90 -10.57 35.50
N GLU A 575 22.49 -10.38 36.75
CA GLU A 575 23.39 -10.18 37.88
C GLU A 575 24.30 -11.38 38.11
N GLY A 576 23.77 -12.61 37.98
CA GLY A 576 24.55 -13.84 38.04
C GLY A 576 25.61 -13.98 36.94
N MET A 577 25.49 -13.22 35.84
CA MET A 577 26.53 -13.11 34.80
C MET A 577 27.58 -12.02 35.10
N GLY A 578 27.45 -11.31 36.22
CA GLY A 578 28.32 -10.18 36.60
C GLY A 578 28.04 -8.89 35.83
N ILE A 579 26.93 -8.82 35.10
CA ILE A 579 26.57 -7.66 34.27
C ILE A 579 25.69 -6.71 35.07
N ARG A 580 26.12 -5.45 35.20
CA ARG A 580 25.34 -4.42 35.91
C ARG A 580 24.16 -3.94 35.05
N HIS A 581 23.00 -3.77 35.68
CA HIS A 581 21.80 -3.19 35.08
C HIS A 581 21.12 -2.18 36.02
N SER A 582 20.35 -1.24 35.46
CA SER A 582 19.60 -0.21 36.20
C SER A 582 18.17 -0.63 36.58
N GLY A 583 17.81 -1.88 36.30
CA GLY A 583 16.51 -2.48 36.59
C GLY A 583 15.69 -2.70 35.32
N LEU A 584 15.01 -3.84 35.25
CA LEU A 584 14.27 -4.30 34.07
C LEU A 584 12.76 -4.03 34.17
N ALA A 585 12.24 -3.54 35.30
CA ALA A 585 10.80 -3.31 35.48
C ALA A 585 10.25 -2.14 34.64
N GLY A 586 11.10 -1.21 34.21
CA GLY A 586 10.69 -0.01 33.49
C GLY A 586 10.03 -0.29 32.13
N GLU A 587 9.11 0.57 31.70
CA GLU A 587 8.58 0.54 30.33
C GLU A 587 9.64 0.81 29.28
N HIS A 588 10.66 1.61 29.63
CA HIS A 588 11.76 2.01 28.76
C HIS A 588 13.10 1.66 29.40
N LEU A 589 13.85 0.74 28.81
CA LEU A 589 15.13 0.26 29.31
C LEU A 589 16.27 0.97 28.56
N LYS A 590 16.64 2.16 29.05
CA LYS A 590 17.57 3.07 28.35
C LYS A 590 18.94 2.45 28.06
N GLU A 591 19.46 1.65 28.98
CA GLU A 591 20.78 1.01 28.86
C GLU A 591 20.88 -0.02 27.72
N PHE A 592 19.74 -0.51 27.22
CA PHE A 592 19.69 -1.46 26.10
C PHE A 592 19.54 -0.77 24.73
N LYS A 593 19.23 0.54 24.69
CA LYS A 593 19.01 1.30 23.44
C LYS A 593 20.24 1.36 22.55
N SER A 594 21.44 1.28 23.15
CA SER A 594 22.71 1.31 22.44
C SER A 594 23.08 -0.02 21.79
N GLY A 595 22.36 -1.10 22.09
CA GLY A 595 22.74 -2.47 21.74
C GLY A 595 23.95 -3.01 22.51
N GLU A 596 24.73 -2.16 23.18
CA GLU A 596 25.96 -2.54 23.87
C GLU A 596 25.71 -3.54 25.00
N LYS A 597 24.68 -3.30 25.82
CA LYS A 597 24.28 -4.21 26.91
C LYS A 597 23.82 -5.58 26.41
N LEU A 598 23.17 -5.64 25.23
CA LEU A 598 22.82 -6.92 24.60
C LEU A 598 24.06 -7.66 24.13
N CYS A 599 25.00 -6.96 23.50
CA CYS A 599 26.27 -7.56 23.08
C CYS A 599 27.05 -8.07 24.29
N GLU A 600 27.19 -7.28 25.36
CA GLU A 600 27.86 -7.67 26.61
C GLU A 600 27.30 -8.98 27.19
N ILE A 601 25.97 -9.13 27.24
CA ILE A 601 25.31 -10.37 27.66
C ILE A 601 25.74 -11.55 26.77
N LEU A 602 25.74 -11.35 25.45
CA LEU A 602 26.13 -12.40 24.51
C LEU A 602 27.63 -12.73 24.57
N GLU A 603 28.50 -11.75 24.81
CA GLU A 603 29.94 -11.96 24.98
C GLU A 603 30.23 -12.87 26.17
N VAL A 604 29.54 -12.66 27.30
CA VAL A 604 29.66 -13.52 28.49
C VAL A 604 29.12 -14.92 28.22
N LEU A 605 27.95 -15.04 27.58
CA LEU A 605 27.30 -16.32 27.30
C LEU A 605 28.06 -17.19 26.29
N GLU A 606 28.79 -16.57 25.36
CA GLU A 606 29.57 -17.26 24.32
C GLU A 606 31.06 -17.36 24.65
N ARG A 607 31.54 -16.65 25.68
CA ARG A 607 32.96 -16.50 26.00
C ARG A 607 33.77 -16.02 24.77
N ASN A 608 33.19 -15.09 24.01
CA ASN A 608 33.79 -14.55 22.80
C ASN A 608 33.36 -13.09 22.59
N GLU A 609 34.31 -12.23 22.23
CA GLU A 609 34.04 -10.80 21.99
C GLU A 609 33.45 -10.54 20.60
N PHE A 610 32.62 -9.51 20.47
CA PHE A 610 32.13 -9.05 19.17
C PHE A 610 33.16 -8.14 18.49
N ASP A 611 33.70 -8.60 17.37
CA ASP A 611 34.55 -7.77 16.53
C ASP A 611 33.78 -6.55 16.00
N GLY A 612 34.42 -5.37 16.01
CA GLY A 612 33.84 -4.10 15.55
C GLY A 612 32.62 -3.61 16.33
N LEU A 613 32.51 -3.91 17.62
CA LEU A 613 31.45 -3.37 18.49
C LEU A 613 31.72 -1.89 18.80
N HIS A 614 30.71 -1.02 18.63
CA HIS A 614 30.82 0.38 19.02
C HIS A 614 30.58 0.53 20.53
N ARG A 615 31.63 0.56 21.34
CA ARG A 615 31.54 0.87 22.78
C ARG A 615 31.08 2.32 22.96
N ASN A 616 30.08 2.55 23.82
CA ASN A 616 29.46 3.86 24.06
C ASN A 616 29.00 4.59 22.78
N PRO A 617 28.08 4.00 21.99
CA PRO A 617 27.67 4.58 20.71
C PRO A 617 26.97 5.92 20.92
N LYS A 618 27.56 7.00 20.39
CA LYS A 618 27.02 8.36 20.47
C LYS A 618 25.96 8.67 19.40
N THR A 619 25.86 7.81 18.38
CA THR A 619 24.95 8.01 17.26
C THR A 619 23.94 6.86 17.17
N THR A 620 22.74 7.18 16.70
CA THR A 620 21.68 6.20 16.44
C THR A 620 22.14 5.10 15.49
N ALA A 621 22.96 5.44 14.48
CA ALA A 621 23.48 4.47 13.52
C ALA A 621 24.43 3.46 14.18
N ALA A 622 25.33 3.91 15.06
CA ALA A 622 26.23 3.03 15.80
C ALA A 622 25.46 2.13 16.78
N ALA A 623 24.43 2.67 17.44
CA ALA A 623 23.54 1.89 18.30
C ALA A 623 22.79 0.79 17.52
N LEU A 624 22.21 1.13 16.37
CA LEU A 624 21.57 0.16 15.48
C LEU A 624 22.54 -0.90 14.97
N ALA A 625 23.78 -0.51 14.63
CA ALA A 625 24.81 -1.45 14.21
C ALA A 625 25.10 -2.50 15.30
N ASN A 626 25.22 -2.08 16.57
CA ASN A 626 25.38 -3.00 17.69
C ASN A 626 24.15 -3.91 17.87
N ILE A 627 22.93 -3.35 17.84
CA ILE A 627 21.69 -4.12 18.00
C ILE A 627 21.59 -5.20 16.91
N ARG A 628 21.79 -4.82 15.64
CA ARG A 628 21.74 -5.75 14.51
C ARG A 628 22.77 -6.85 14.64
N LYS A 629 23.99 -6.51 15.06
CA LYS A 629 25.06 -7.49 15.30
C LYS A 629 24.69 -8.49 16.38
N ALA A 630 24.09 -8.06 17.49
CA ALA A 630 23.56 -8.95 18.53
C ALA A 630 22.45 -9.87 18.00
N LEU A 631 21.48 -9.31 17.26
CA LEU A 631 20.35 -10.07 16.71
C LEU A 631 20.80 -11.06 15.63
N GLU A 632 21.72 -10.69 14.74
CA GLU A 632 22.33 -11.57 13.74
C GLU A 632 23.08 -12.73 14.39
N HIS A 633 23.79 -12.49 15.50
CA HIS A 633 24.45 -13.55 16.25
C HIS A 633 23.44 -14.50 16.88
N LEU A 634 22.40 -13.96 17.51
CA LEU A 634 21.34 -14.76 18.11
C LEU A 634 20.56 -15.56 17.07
N TYR A 635 20.32 -15.00 15.90
CA TYR A 635 19.63 -15.65 14.79
C TYR A 635 20.35 -16.90 14.28
N LYS A 636 21.68 -16.98 14.44
CA LYS A 636 22.44 -18.20 14.15
C LYS A 636 22.18 -19.33 15.15
N LYS A 637 21.49 -19.07 16.28
CA LYS A 637 21.13 -20.09 17.28
C LYS A 637 19.83 -20.79 16.86
N PRO A 638 19.80 -22.14 16.82
CA PRO A 638 18.67 -22.89 16.27
C PRO A 638 17.35 -22.74 17.04
N ALA A 639 17.39 -22.27 18.29
CA ALA A 639 16.22 -22.05 19.13
C ALA A 639 15.81 -20.57 19.24
N PHE A 640 16.44 -19.66 18.49
CA PHE A 640 16.11 -18.24 18.52
C PHE A 640 14.88 -17.91 17.66
N PRO A 641 13.81 -17.29 18.21
CA PRO A 641 12.64 -16.95 17.41
C PRO A 641 12.92 -15.79 16.45
N SER A 642 12.71 -16.01 15.15
CA SER A 642 12.92 -15.04 14.06
C SER A 642 12.18 -13.71 14.25
N LYS A 643 11.02 -13.73 14.92
CA LYS A 643 10.23 -12.51 15.20
C LYS A 643 11.01 -11.40 15.91
N TYR A 644 12.09 -11.73 16.63
CA TYR A 644 12.93 -10.72 17.31
C TYR A 644 14.00 -10.10 16.39
N MET A 645 14.29 -10.71 15.23
CA MET A 645 15.30 -10.24 14.27
C MET A 645 14.97 -8.86 13.70
N TYR A 646 13.68 -8.57 13.55
CA TYR A 646 13.16 -7.32 12.96
C TYR A 646 12.68 -6.31 14.01
N LEU A 647 13.13 -6.46 15.26
CA LEU A 647 12.77 -5.57 16.36
C LEU A 647 13.90 -4.61 16.74
N ASP A 648 14.86 -4.38 15.84
CA ASP A 648 15.98 -3.44 16.04
C ASP A 648 15.47 -2.03 16.36
N ASP A 649 14.43 -1.55 15.66
CA ASP A 649 13.78 -0.27 15.94
C ASP A 649 13.14 -0.23 17.34
N GLN A 650 12.52 -1.33 17.79
CA GLN A 650 11.88 -1.42 19.11
C GLN A 650 12.90 -1.47 20.25
N ILE A 651 14.04 -2.13 20.04
CA ILE A 651 15.16 -2.15 20.98
C ILE A 651 15.83 -0.78 21.03
N LEU A 652 16.02 -0.14 19.87
CA LEU A 652 16.62 1.19 19.75
C LEU A 652 15.81 2.25 20.50
N VAL A 653 14.47 2.19 20.49
CA VAL A 653 13.63 3.09 21.31
C VAL A 653 13.60 2.70 22.79
N GLY A 654 14.07 1.50 23.13
CA GLY A 654 14.20 1.00 24.50
C GLY A 654 12.95 0.30 25.02
N ASN A 655 12.10 -0.26 24.16
CA ASN A 655 10.83 -0.87 24.56
C ASN A 655 11.05 -2.04 25.54
N GLY A 656 10.75 -1.81 26.82
CA GLY A 656 11.06 -2.75 27.91
C GLY A 656 10.32 -4.08 27.78
N LYS A 657 9.09 -4.09 27.24
CA LYS A 657 8.36 -5.35 26.99
C LYS A 657 9.08 -6.20 25.95
N VAL A 658 9.55 -5.60 24.87
CA VAL A 658 10.29 -6.28 23.81
C VAL A 658 11.63 -6.79 24.34
N ILE A 659 12.38 -5.94 25.03
CA ILE A 659 13.71 -6.27 25.56
C ILE A 659 13.62 -7.40 26.61
N ARG A 660 12.69 -7.33 27.57
CA ARG A 660 12.49 -8.43 28.55
C ARG A 660 12.09 -9.73 27.87
N SER A 661 11.24 -9.66 26.85
CA SER A 661 10.84 -10.85 26.10
C SER A 661 12.02 -11.46 25.34
N LEU A 662 12.86 -10.61 24.74
CA LEU A 662 14.10 -11.02 24.08
C LEU A 662 15.06 -11.67 25.09
N LEU A 663 15.32 -11.02 26.22
CA LEU A 663 16.17 -11.54 27.31
C LEU A 663 15.68 -12.89 27.82
N ALA A 664 14.37 -13.09 27.98
CA ALA A 664 13.80 -14.38 28.37
C ALA A 664 14.07 -15.49 27.33
N GLN A 665 14.04 -15.16 26.02
CA GLN A 665 14.42 -16.12 24.99
C GLN A 665 15.92 -16.43 25.03
N ILE A 666 16.77 -15.40 25.21
CA ILE A 666 18.22 -15.60 25.37
C ILE A 666 18.46 -16.52 26.58
N LYS A 667 17.93 -16.21 27.77
CA LYS A 667 18.03 -17.06 28.97
C LYS A 667 17.62 -18.51 28.69
N LYS A 668 16.51 -18.72 27.96
CA LYS A 668 16.03 -20.05 27.60
C LYS A 668 17.01 -20.80 26.68
N ILE A 669 17.55 -20.14 25.66
CA ILE A 669 18.51 -20.73 24.72
C ILE A 669 19.79 -21.16 25.43
N TYR A 670 20.23 -20.38 26.42
CA TYR A 670 21.49 -20.60 27.13
C TYR A 670 21.33 -21.31 28.48
N LYS A 671 20.12 -21.77 28.84
CA LYS A 671 19.83 -22.39 30.14
C LYS A 671 20.78 -23.54 30.50
N ASN A 672 21.25 -24.29 29.50
CA ASN A 672 22.13 -25.45 29.70
C ASN A 672 23.63 -25.12 29.68
N ARG A 673 24.02 -23.88 29.35
CA ARG A 673 25.43 -23.47 29.28
C ARG A 673 25.95 -22.84 30.57
N LEU A 674 25.05 -22.40 31.45
CA LEU A 674 25.36 -21.75 32.73
C LEU A 674 25.33 -22.73 33.91
N ALA A 675 25.68 -24.01 33.71
CA ALA A 675 26.01 -24.87 34.84
C ALA A 675 27.37 -24.40 35.38
N TRP A 676 27.32 -23.51 36.37
CA TRP A 676 28.46 -23.05 37.15
C TRP A 676 28.89 -24.13 38.14
#